data_AF-A0A6A6TJD5-F1
#
_entry.id   AF-A0A6A6TJD5-F1
#
_cell.length_a   1.000
_cell.length_b   1.000
_cell.length_c   1.000
_cell.angle_alpha   90.00
_cell.angle_beta   90.00
_cell.angle_gamma   90.00
#
_symmetry.space_group_name_H-M   'P 1'
#
loop_
_entity.id
_entity.type
_entity.pdbx_description
1 polymer ?
#
loop_
_entity_poly.entity_id
_entity_poly.type
_entity_poly.pdbx_seq_one_letter_code
_entity_poly.pdbx_strand_id
1 'polypeptide(L)'
;MQSLRSEIKALRHQVDGDSRYFVPHQSLSKLFSYEKVSSALEAYRVVPRERLDSLVVRILSGALRVFAILVVLGGNEKEILRFVEHDNFQGLPIDHRLPFSSSDLKQLIPNIWDDFYEKQWEFSAPVFLRDTEHRFLDDFTILPFVRDQKIAAGGFGEVFRIRLHPDHQQASWLGHDSTLELVRKEFNGNFDNSRSHQQELLNFTVLSHVKHPHIQQLLASYTHKNKHNFLFPLARGGDMEVLFRSHERPAELTKNCACYVALARLSSALEAMHDFKHLNLELIGLHRDIKPSNILVNRGGFILTDFGLSKFKTTSETSRTPFQIGGGDCLPPECEDLHTFRKGAVGRSGDIWSLGCVILELLVYMQYGPSGVSTFREERVFKAVWKMRTFHGPGKEVNPYVLDLMERTRRFCSLPTQQLLDLVRDMLLIEPSARPKAKEVTARLQFVSLHELLMTLEGSYTEMVRITKSLQVCLEFERLRSWMYVTSFVDADQNHAQPGRGLSSTVFEEALALLYESHEEVGRVSEKFAATGRVLCHDLRKINDALFELLPTTTRSRASAYLDLRLLDSDDLSSMASIEAPDVDPSITKRLGTLAYAKKFSEQISAKYDALLGEQESHFTFKMKLEAKEIQIEKHFEEHELGWIVSEGEGSKTRVLVEWIRYDLHWDRNEEEMIQRVATIATSLHEMKSRVESLRILRCSHYFRSATDHAFGLVYDLPSGLEQEPPQSLHSIITATRKAGSDQISLEDRFSLASALATTLLDFHKATLVHKSISSHNIIFGSRGSPTLRDPYLIGFNYARPLQPKAFSTGPPPSRNALMYHHPDYRAQSVHNDQPFQMVFDYYSLGLVLLEIGIWDTVVSLKAKSQKELRKKVLGTWVPVLKHCMGTAYHDAVQACLRGGIAKDEPGESMRTILEFQRLVVEALHKHPFPTRAI
;
A
#
# COMPACT_ATOMS: atom_id res chain seq x y z
N MET A 1 0.21 -69.49 5.00
CA MET A 1 -0.57 -68.93 6.13
C MET A 1 0.31 -68.40 7.25
N GLN A 2 1.18 -69.22 7.87
CA GLN A 2 2.06 -68.73 8.96
C GLN A 2 2.97 -67.56 8.54
N SER A 3 3.51 -67.52 7.30
CA SER A 3 4.30 -66.36 6.85
C SER A 3 3.44 -65.09 6.73
N LEU A 4 2.25 -65.16 6.08
CA LEU A 4 1.32 -64.03 5.98
C LEU A 4 0.89 -63.53 7.38
N ARG A 5 0.64 -64.44 8.33
CA ARG A 5 0.33 -64.08 9.72
C ARG A 5 1.49 -63.33 10.38
N SER A 6 2.73 -63.77 10.16
CA SER A 6 3.93 -63.08 10.66
C SER A 6 4.13 -61.72 9.98
N GLU A 7 3.88 -61.62 8.67
CA GLU A 7 3.95 -60.37 7.91
C GLU A 7 2.92 -59.35 8.40
N ILE A 8 1.66 -59.75 8.62
CA ILE A 8 0.62 -58.87 9.20
C ILE A 8 1.03 -58.43 10.61
N LYS A 9 1.56 -59.34 11.43
CA LYS A 9 2.06 -58.99 12.77
C LYS A 9 3.24 -58.04 12.75
N ALA A 10 4.07 -58.07 11.71
CA ALA A 10 5.20 -57.15 11.52
C ALA A 10 4.76 -55.73 11.15
N LEU A 11 3.54 -55.55 10.63
CA LEU A 11 2.95 -54.22 10.36
C LEU A 11 2.40 -53.52 11.60
N ARG A 12 2.40 -54.17 12.77
CA ARG A 12 1.83 -53.61 13.99
C ARG A 12 2.74 -52.51 14.52
N HIS A 13 2.17 -51.34 14.75
CA HIS A 13 2.84 -50.23 15.44
C HIS A 13 2.31 -50.12 16.86
N GLN A 14 3.21 -50.02 17.83
CA GLN A 14 2.84 -49.74 19.21
C GLN A 14 2.42 -48.27 19.34
N VAL A 15 1.35 -48.01 20.09
CA VAL A 15 0.93 -46.65 20.44
C VAL A 15 1.86 -46.09 21.51
N ASP A 16 2.29 -44.84 21.36
CA ASP A 16 3.17 -44.21 22.35
C ASP A 16 2.50 -44.14 23.74
N GLY A 17 3.23 -44.55 24.78
CA GLY A 17 2.71 -44.58 26.15
C GLY A 17 1.59 -45.61 26.43
N ASP A 18 1.27 -46.50 25.49
CA ASP A 18 0.21 -47.51 25.61
C ASP A 18 0.76 -48.91 25.23
N SER A 19 0.21 -49.98 25.82
CA SER A 19 0.59 -51.37 25.51
C SER A 19 -0.13 -51.91 24.27
N ARG A 20 -1.12 -51.17 23.77
CA ARG A 20 -1.91 -51.53 22.58
C ARG A 20 -1.17 -51.23 21.27
N TYR A 21 -1.57 -51.93 20.22
CA TYR A 21 -1.01 -51.82 18.87
C TYR A 21 -2.11 -51.44 17.88
N PHE A 22 -1.72 -50.81 16.78
CA PHE A 22 -2.58 -50.62 15.61
C PHE A 22 -1.88 -51.07 14.33
N VAL A 23 -2.67 -51.35 13.29
CA VAL A 23 -2.19 -51.77 11.97
C VAL A 23 -2.54 -50.68 10.95
N PRO A 24 -1.53 -50.07 10.29
CA PRO A 24 -1.75 -49.01 9.30
C PRO A 24 -2.49 -49.51 8.06
N HIS A 25 -3.56 -48.80 7.67
CA HIS A 25 -4.46 -49.25 6.60
C HIS A 25 -3.77 -49.35 5.23
N GLN A 26 -2.96 -48.37 4.84
CA GLN A 26 -2.29 -48.40 3.53
C GLN A 26 -1.18 -49.44 3.49
N SER A 27 -0.41 -49.59 4.57
CA SER A 27 0.61 -50.62 4.71
C SER A 27 0.00 -52.02 4.65
N LEU A 28 -1.16 -52.22 5.27
CA LEU A 28 -1.93 -53.45 5.18
C LEU A 28 -2.41 -53.72 3.76
N SER A 29 -2.97 -52.71 3.08
CA SER A 29 -3.43 -52.83 1.69
C SER A 29 -2.29 -53.19 0.73
N LYS A 30 -1.12 -52.56 0.87
CA LYS A 30 0.09 -52.86 0.09
C LYS A 30 0.61 -54.29 0.31
N LEU A 31 0.35 -54.87 1.48
CA LEU A 31 0.78 -56.23 1.79
C LEU A 31 -0.01 -57.28 0.98
N PHE A 32 -1.29 -57.02 0.70
CA PHE A 32 -2.18 -57.98 0.04
C PHE A 32 -2.10 -57.86 -1.49
N SER A 33 -1.68 -58.95 -2.14
CA SER A 33 -1.77 -59.13 -3.58
C SER A 33 -2.71 -60.29 -3.90
N TYR A 34 -3.15 -60.39 -5.16
CA TYR A 34 -3.93 -61.53 -5.65
C TYR A 34 -3.27 -62.87 -5.26
N GLU A 35 -1.97 -63.01 -5.54
CA GLU A 35 -1.20 -64.21 -5.26
C GLU A 35 -1.15 -64.55 -3.76
N LYS A 36 -0.97 -63.54 -2.89
CA LYS A 36 -0.89 -63.74 -1.44
C LYS A 36 -2.22 -64.14 -0.83
N VAL A 37 -3.32 -63.51 -1.26
CA VAL A 37 -4.68 -63.86 -0.79
C VAL A 37 -5.07 -65.24 -1.33
N SER A 38 -4.82 -65.52 -2.62
CA SER A 38 -5.06 -66.82 -3.26
C SER A 38 -4.31 -67.94 -2.54
N SER A 39 -3.00 -67.79 -2.34
CA SER A 39 -2.16 -68.77 -1.64
C SER A 39 -2.58 -68.99 -0.19
N ALA A 40 -3.08 -67.94 0.49
CA ALA A 40 -3.58 -68.06 1.85
C ALA A 40 -4.89 -68.84 1.93
N LEU A 41 -5.79 -68.67 0.95
CA LEU A 41 -7.04 -69.41 0.84
C LEU A 41 -6.83 -70.86 0.40
N GLU A 42 -5.91 -71.11 -0.54
CA GLU A 42 -5.53 -72.47 -0.98
C GLU A 42 -4.96 -73.33 0.16
N ALA A 43 -4.26 -72.70 1.10
CA ALA A 43 -3.72 -73.38 2.28
C ALA A 43 -4.82 -73.95 3.22
N TYR A 44 -6.06 -73.48 3.14
CA TYR A 44 -7.21 -74.06 3.85
C TYR A 44 -7.78 -75.32 3.15
N ARG A 45 -7.25 -75.72 1.97
CA ARG A 45 -7.53 -76.97 1.24
C ARG A 45 -8.99 -77.28 0.87
N VAL A 46 -9.93 -76.32 0.86
CA VAL A 46 -11.36 -76.67 0.66
C VAL A 46 -12.19 -75.68 -0.19
N VAL A 47 -11.66 -74.53 -0.64
CA VAL A 47 -12.40 -73.67 -1.60
C VAL A 47 -12.38 -74.31 -3.00
N PRO A 48 -13.53 -74.59 -3.65
CA PRO A 48 -13.55 -75.05 -5.03
C PRO A 48 -12.81 -74.05 -5.92
N ARG A 49 -11.89 -74.51 -6.79
CA ARG A 49 -11.12 -73.63 -7.70
C ARG A 49 -12.01 -72.64 -8.44
N GLU A 50 -13.23 -73.06 -8.78
CA GLU A 50 -14.26 -72.26 -9.47
C GLU A 50 -14.73 -71.01 -8.70
N ARG A 51 -14.59 -70.96 -7.36
CA ARG A 51 -14.99 -69.82 -6.51
C ARG A 51 -13.82 -69.00 -5.96
N LEU A 52 -12.59 -69.49 -6.10
CA LEU A 52 -11.39 -68.88 -5.53
C LEU A 52 -11.17 -67.46 -6.06
N ASP A 53 -11.22 -67.29 -7.38
CA ASP A 53 -10.95 -66.02 -8.04
C ASP A 53 -11.97 -64.94 -7.63
N SER A 54 -13.26 -65.30 -7.60
CA SER A 54 -14.32 -64.39 -7.16
C SER A 54 -14.16 -63.96 -5.69
N LEU A 55 -13.69 -64.86 -4.83
CA LEU A 55 -13.49 -64.60 -3.41
C LEU A 55 -12.27 -63.69 -3.17
N VAL A 56 -11.17 -63.95 -3.88
CA VAL A 56 -9.94 -63.12 -3.85
C VAL A 56 -10.26 -61.70 -4.29
N VAL A 57 -10.96 -61.52 -5.41
CA VAL A 57 -11.38 -60.21 -5.91
C VAL A 57 -12.23 -59.49 -4.86
N ARG A 58 -13.18 -60.19 -4.22
CA ARG A 58 -14.06 -59.60 -3.20
C ARG A 58 -13.28 -59.15 -1.96
N ILE A 59 -12.34 -59.96 -1.49
CA ILE A 59 -11.46 -59.60 -0.37
C ILE A 59 -10.61 -58.38 -0.69
N LEU A 60 -9.94 -58.36 -1.85
CA LEU A 60 -9.12 -57.23 -2.29
C LEU A 60 -9.94 -55.95 -2.49
N SER A 61 -11.21 -56.08 -2.91
CA SER A 61 -12.09 -54.95 -3.15
C SER A 61 -12.65 -54.30 -1.89
N GLY A 62 -12.63 -54.97 -0.73
CA GLY A 62 -13.37 -54.45 0.42
C GLY A 62 -13.44 -55.27 1.72
N ALA A 63 -12.71 -56.37 1.88
CA ALA A 63 -12.72 -57.18 3.10
C ALA A 63 -11.32 -57.39 3.69
N LEU A 64 -10.36 -56.54 3.34
CA LEU A 64 -8.94 -56.72 3.68
C LEU A 64 -8.70 -56.74 5.20
N ARG A 65 -9.34 -55.85 5.94
CA ARG A 65 -9.16 -55.75 7.41
C ARG A 65 -9.83 -56.92 8.11
N VAL A 66 -11.07 -57.24 7.74
CA VAL A 66 -11.78 -58.42 8.27
C VAL A 66 -10.98 -59.69 8.00
N PHE A 67 -10.49 -59.88 6.78
CA PHE A 67 -9.65 -61.02 6.41
C PHE A 67 -8.34 -61.06 7.20
N ALA A 68 -7.67 -59.91 7.37
CA ALA A 68 -6.43 -59.82 8.15
C ALA A 68 -6.65 -60.21 9.63
N ILE A 69 -7.75 -59.78 10.25
CA ILE A 69 -8.10 -60.16 11.63
C ILE A 69 -8.25 -61.68 11.72
N LEU A 70 -9.03 -62.28 10.82
CA LEU A 70 -9.25 -63.74 10.79
C LEU A 70 -7.94 -64.52 10.61
N VAL A 71 -7.05 -64.07 9.71
CA VAL A 71 -5.71 -64.65 9.52
C VAL A 71 -4.87 -64.55 10.79
N VAL A 72 -4.95 -63.44 11.51
CA VAL A 72 -4.19 -63.25 12.77
C VAL A 72 -4.73 -64.10 13.91
N LEU A 73 -6.04 -64.32 13.98
CA LEU A 73 -6.67 -65.20 14.98
C LEU A 73 -6.52 -66.68 14.64
N GLY A 74 -6.25 -67.03 13.38
CA GLY A 74 -6.22 -68.42 12.93
C GLY A 74 -7.62 -68.98 12.71
N GLY A 75 -8.56 -68.13 12.26
CA GLY A 75 -9.94 -68.51 11.97
C GLY A 75 -10.03 -69.63 10.94
N ASN A 76 -11.06 -70.46 11.06
CA ASN A 76 -11.28 -71.59 10.16
C ASN A 76 -12.03 -71.16 8.88
N GLU A 77 -12.08 -72.06 7.91
CA GLU A 77 -12.73 -71.85 6.61
C GLU A 77 -14.17 -71.32 6.71
N LYS A 78 -14.98 -71.91 7.61
CA LYS A 78 -16.40 -71.54 7.78
C LYS A 78 -16.56 -70.11 8.27
N GLU A 79 -15.60 -69.60 9.04
CA GLU A 79 -15.62 -68.23 9.54
C GLU A 79 -15.28 -67.22 8.44
N ILE A 80 -14.31 -67.53 7.57
CA ILE A 80 -13.93 -66.66 6.42
C ILE A 80 -15.07 -66.61 5.40
N LEU A 81 -15.68 -67.76 5.06
CA LEU A 81 -16.78 -67.82 4.11
C LEU A 81 -18.03 -67.08 4.64
N ARG A 82 -18.35 -67.21 5.93
CA ARG A 82 -19.52 -66.53 6.51
C ARG A 82 -19.45 -65.01 6.43
N PHE A 83 -18.28 -64.40 6.59
CA PHE A 83 -18.15 -62.95 6.39
C PHE A 83 -18.42 -62.54 4.93
N VAL A 84 -18.04 -63.38 3.95
CA VAL A 84 -18.24 -63.06 2.53
C VAL A 84 -19.65 -63.44 2.02
N GLU A 85 -20.31 -64.42 2.65
CA GLU A 85 -21.68 -64.84 2.33
C GLU A 85 -22.73 -63.95 3.02
N HIS A 86 -22.41 -63.34 4.17
CA HIS A 86 -23.32 -62.49 4.95
C HIS A 86 -23.10 -60.97 4.77
N ASP A 87 -22.51 -60.54 3.65
CA ASP A 87 -22.51 -59.11 3.28
C ASP A 87 -23.86 -58.60 2.75
N ASN A 88 -24.90 -59.45 2.78
CA ASN A 88 -26.31 -59.10 2.53
C ASN A 88 -26.55 -58.36 1.20
N PHE A 89 -25.73 -58.61 0.17
CA PHE A 89 -25.78 -57.87 -1.11
C PHE A 89 -25.71 -56.35 -0.96
N GLN A 90 -25.17 -55.84 0.16
CA GLN A 90 -25.02 -54.40 0.37
C GLN A 90 -23.92 -53.88 -0.57
N GLY A 91 -24.16 -52.73 -1.21
CA GLY A 91 -23.22 -52.13 -2.17
C GLY A 91 -21.93 -51.57 -1.56
N LEU A 92 -21.73 -51.70 -0.23
CA LEU A 92 -20.55 -51.22 0.47
C LEU A 92 -19.67 -52.40 0.96
N PRO A 93 -18.34 -52.30 0.82
CA PRO A 93 -17.36 -53.19 1.43
C PRO A 93 -17.66 -53.58 2.88
N ILE A 94 -17.45 -54.86 3.24
CA ILE A 94 -17.67 -55.34 4.61
C ILE A 94 -16.76 -54.67 5.64
N ASP A 95 -15.57 -54.24 5.23
CA ASP A 95 -14.66 -53.46 6.08
C ASP A 95 -15.28 -52.13 6.56
N HIS A 96 -16.31 -51.59 5.89
CA HIS A 96 -17.03 -50.39 6.35
C HIS A 96 -17.91 -50.66 7.59
N ARG A 97 -18.18 -51.93 7.90
CA ARG A 97 -18.94 -52.33 9.09
C ARG A 97 -18.07 -52.49 10.33
N LEU A 98 -16.74 -52.38 10.22
CA LEU A 98 -15.84 -52.36 11.37
C LEU A 98 -15.98 -51.02 12.12
N PRO A 99 -16.05 -51.03 13.46
CA PRO A 99 -16.09 -52.20 14.34
C PRO A 99 -17.48 -52.85 14.44
N PHE A 100 -17.54 -54.18 14.50
CA PHE A 100 -18.77 -54.96 14.68
C PHE A 100 -19.21 -55.05 16.15
N SER A 101 -20.52 -55.08 16.37
CA SER A 101 -21.10 -55.31 17.69
C SER A 101 -20.92 -56.76 18.15
N SER A 102 -20.98 -57.00 19.46
CA SER A 102 -20.91 -58.36 20.01
C SER A 102 -22.05 -59.25 19.53
N SER A 103 -23.24 -58.70 19.27
CA SER A 103 -24.38 -59.42 18.68
C SER A 103 -24.12 -59.82 17.23
N ASP A 104 -23.54 -58.92 16.41
CA ASP A 104 -23.22 -59.22 15.02
C ASP A 104 -22.19 -60.35 14.94
N LEU A 105 -21.14 -60.28 15.75
CA LEU A 105 -20.08 -61.28 15.76
C LEU A 105 -20.55 -62.64 16.29
N LYS A 106 -21.43 -62.68 17.28
CA LYS A 106 -22.05 -63.94 17.75
C LYS A 106 -22.88 -64.62 16.66
N GLN A 107 -23.48 -63.85 15.75
CA GLN A 107 -24.21 -64.40 14.62
C GLN A 107 -23.27 -64.86 13.49
N LEU A 108 -22.27 -64.05 13.15
CA LEU A 108 -21.35 -64.29 12.04
C LEU A 108 -20.32 -65.38 12.35
N ILE A 109 -19.64 -65.28 13.49
CA ILE A 109 -18.50 -66.12 13.89
C ILE A 109 -18.58 -66.55 15.36
N PRO A 110 -19.58 -67.37 15.74
CA PRO A 110 -19.89 -67.72 17.14
C PRO A 110 -18.76 -68.40 17.92
N ASN A 111 -17.74 -68.97 17.25
CA ASN A 111 -16.66 -69.70 17.93
C ASN A 111 -15.48 -68.81 18.35
N ILE A 112 -15.30 -67.67 17.68
CA ILE A 112 -14.14 -66.76 17.88
C ILE A 112 -14.58 -65.30 18.03
N TRP A 113 -15.87 -65.08 18.34
CA TRP A 113 -16.47 -63.74 18.35
C TRP A 113 -15.83 -62.83 19.39
N ASP A 114 -15.41 -63.38 20.53
CA ASP A 114 -14.76 -62.68 21.63
C ASP A 114 -13.34 -62.24 21.25
N ASP A 115 -12.54 -63.17 20.70
CA ASP A 115 -11.21 -62.88 20.17
C ASP A 115 -11.25 -61.85 19.03
N PHE A 116 -12.23 -61.97 18.12
CA PHE A 116 -12.43 -60.99 17.05
C PHE A 116 -12.86 -59.64 17.60
N TYR A 117 -13.78 -59.62 18.58
CA TYR A 117 -14.29 -58.40 19.18
C TYR A 117 -13.18 -57.56 19.83
N GLU A 118 -12.20 -58.21 20.47
CA GLU A 118 -11.02 -57.54 21.02
C GLU A 118 -10.03 -57.14 19.92
N LYS A 119 -9.81 -58.02 18.93
CA LYS A 119 -8.76 -57.83 17.92
C LYS A 119 -9.10 -56.78 16.87
N GLN A 120 -10.38 -56.56 16.55
CA GLN A 120 -10.81 -55.64 15.51
C GLN A 120 -10.34 -54.19 15.73
N TRP A 121 -10.17 -53.76 16.99
CA TRP A 121 -9.75 -52.39 17.32
C TRP A 121 -8.33 -52.08 16.84
N GLU A 122 -7.45 -53.09 16.79
CA GLU A 122 -6.09 -52.99 16.24
C GLU A 122 -6.11 -52.69 14.73
N PHE A 123 -7.15 -53.11 14.01
CA PHE A 123 -7.32 -52.89 12.56
C PHE A 123 -8.29 -51.75 12.22
N SER A 124 -8.85 -51.10 13.24
CA SER A 124 -9.88 -50.06 13.11
C SER A 124 -9.41 -48.68 13.56
N ALA A 125 -8.09 -48.46 13.65
CA ALA A 125 -7.53 -47.16 14.01
C ALA A 125 -7.97 -46.07 13.01
N PRO A 126 -8.44 -44.89 13.49
CA PRO A 126 -9.03 -43.87 12.64
C PRO A 126 -7.99 -43.21 11.73
N VAL A 127 -8.43 -42.77 10.56
CA VAL A 127 -7.65 -41.89 9.68
C VAL A 127 -8.18 -40.48 9.84
N PHE A 128 -7.33 -39.56 10.29
CA PHE A 128 -7.73 -38.17 10.48
C PHE A 128 -7.70 -37.43 9.13
N LEU A 129 -8.88 -36.98 8.70
CA LEU A 129 -9.07 -36.17 7.52
C LEU A 129 -9.29 -34.71 7.94
N ARG A 130 -8.92 -33.76 7.07
CA ARG A 130 -9.22 -32.34 7.27
C ARG A 130 -10.73 -32.13 7.19
N ASP A 131 -11.35 -31.96 8.35
CA ASP A 131 -12.76 -31.63 8.46
C ASP A 131 -13.01 -30.94 9.81
N THR A 132 -13.92 -29.97 9.81
CA THR A 132 -14.37 -29.25 11.00
C THR A 132 -15.47 -29.99 11.75
N GLU A 133 -16.06 -31.04 11.18
CA GLU A 133 -17.06 -31.85 11.87
C GLU A 133 -16.47 -32.58 13.08
N HIS A 134 -17.13 -32.43 14.23
CA HIS A 134 -16.73 -33.07 15.47
C HIS A 134 -17.13 -34.55 15.50
N ARG A 135 -16.17 -35.43 15.82
CA ARG A 135 -16.37 -36.89 15.80
C ARG A 135 -16.45 -37.47 17.21
N PHE A 136 -17.35 -38.39 17.45
CA PHE A 136 -17.38 -39.20 18.67
C PHE A 136 -16.71 -40.54 18.39
N LEU A 137 -15.64 -40.85 19.11
CA LEU A 137 -14.91 -42.11 18.98
C LEU A 137 -15.32 -43.04 20.12
N ASP A 138 -15.46 -44.32 19.80
CA ASP A 138 -15.71 -45.36 20.78
C ASP A 138 -14.54 -45.48 21.77
N ASP A 139 -14.83 -45.80 23.03
CA ASP A 139 -13.82 -45.89 24.10
C ASP A 139 -12.72 -46.92 23.81
N PHE A 140 -13.04 -48.00 23.07
CA PHE A 140 -12.07 -49.02 22.69
C PHE A 140 -11.18 -48.62 21.52
N THR A 141 -11.51 -47.52 20.82
CA THR A 141 -10.71 -47.00 19.69
C THR A 141 -9.24 -46.85 20.08
N ILE A 142 -8.37 -47.33 19.19
CA ILE A 142 -6.92 -47.20 19.31
C ILE A 142 -6.48 -46.02 18.44
N LEU A 143 -5.97 -44.96 19.08
CA LEU A 143 -5.52 -43.76 18.38
C LEU A 143 -4.09 -43.99 17.83
N PRO A 144 -3.83 -43.69 16.56
CA PRO A 144 -2.57 -44.01 15.87
C PRO A 144 -1.46 -42.99 16.20
N PHE A 145 -1.25 -42.71 17.49
CA PHE A 145 -0.19 -41.81 17.97
C PHE A 145 1.12 -42.59 18.10
N VAL A 146 2.11 -42.21 17.29
CA VAL A 146 3.48 -42.71 17.39
C VAL A 146 4.34 -41.85 18.34
N ARG A 147 3.80 -40.70 18.76
CA ARG A 147 4.32 -39.85 19.85
C ARG A 147 3.16 -39.10 20.50
N ASP A 148 3.11 -39.05 21.83
CA ASP A 148 2.09 -38.30 22.60
C ASP A 148 2.70 -37.71 23.89
N GLN A 149 3.31 -36.54 23.77
CA GLN A 149 4.02 -35.89 24.86
C GLN A 149 3.26 -34.68 25.40
N LYS A 150 2.90 -34.70 26.68
CA LYS A 150 2.33 -33.52 27.36
C LYS A 150 3.34 -32.37 27.40
N ILE A 151 2.94 -31.18 26.96
CA ILE A 151 3.79 -29.98 26.91
C ILE A 151 3.30 -28.87 27.85
N ALA A 152 2.00 -28.79 28.12
CA ALA A 152 1.44 -27.79 29.03
C ALA A 152 0.13 -28.28 29.68
N ALA A 153 -0.25 -27.65 30.78
CA ALA A 153 -1.55 -27.81 31.42
C ALA A 153 -2.01 -26.46 31.99
N GLY A 154 -3.29 -26.14 31.86
CA GLY A 154 -3.86 -24.90 32.37
C GLY A 154 -5.38 -24.97 32.58
N GLY A 155 -5.99 -23.83 32.91
CA GLY A 155 -7.45 -23.73 33.14
C GLY A 155 -8.31 -24.03 31.91
N PHE A 156 -7.70 -24.10 30.72
CA PHE A 156 -8.37 -24.36 29.44
C PHE A 156 -8.05 -25.75 28.87
N GLY A 157 -7.57 -26.67 29.71
CA GLY A 157 -7.25 -28.04 29.33
C GLY A 157 -5.75 -28.34 29.31
N GLU A 158 -5.42 -29.54 28.81
CA GLU A 158 -4.06 -30.06 28.69
C GLU A 158 -3.61 -30.02 27.23
N VAL A 159 -2.34 -29.69 26.99
CA VAL A 159 -1.79 -29.55 25.65
C VAL A 159 -0.68 -30.57 25.45
N PHE A 160 -0.76 -31.32 24.35
CA PHE A 160 0.17 -32.37 23.98
C PHE A 160 0.79 -32.09 22.62
N ARG A 161 2.09 -32.36 22.48
CA ARG A 161 2.79 -32.47 21.20
C ARG A 161 2.70 -33.91 20.74
N ILE A 162 2.05 -34.13 19.59
CA ILE A 162 1.78 -35.47 19.09
C ILE A 162 2.38 -35.69 17.70
N ARG A 163 2.55 -36.96 17.33
CA ARG A 163 2.83 -37.37 15.95
C ARG A 163 1.90 -38.51 15.57
N LEU A 164 1.19 -38.33 14.45
CA LEU A 164 0.36 -39.36 13.85
C LEU A 164 1.19 -40.26 12.94
N HIS A 165 0.80 -41.52 12.82
CA HIS A 165 1.35 -42.39 11.78
C HIS A 165 1.02 -41.84 10.38
N PRO A 166 1.95 -41.85 9.40
CA PRO A 166 1.72 -41.35 8.04
C PRO A 166 0.46 -41.87 7.34
N ASP A 167 0.16 -43.17 7.46
CA ASP A 167 -1.07 -43.76 6.88
C ASP A 167 -2.38 -43.28 7.52
N HIS A 168 -2.31 -42.61 8.68
CA HIS A 168 -3.48 -42.18 9.47
C HIS A 168 -3.70 -40.67 9.45
N GLN A 169 -3.05 -39.97 8.52
CA GLN A 169 -3.19 -38.53 8.31
C GLN A 169 -3.36 -38.21 6.83
N GLN A 170 -4.07 -37.12 6.53
CA GLN A 170 -4.28 -36.70 5.15
C GLN A 170 -3.01 -36.13 4.53
N ALA A 171 -2.68 -36.57 3.30
CA ALA A 171 -1.47 -36.12 2.58
C ALA A 171 -1.38 -34.59 2.40
N SER A 172 -2.51 -33.89 2.32
CA SER A 172 -2.56 -32.43 2.22
C SER A 172 -2.11 -31.68 3.47
N TRP A 173 -1.99 -32.34 4.63
CA TRP A 173 -1.41 -31.73 5.84
C TRP A 173 0.14 -31.70 5.77
N LEU A 174 0.73 -32.57 4.95
CA LEU A 174 2.15 -32.94 4.95
C LEU A 174 3.01 -32.09 4.00
N GLY A 175 2.74 -30.79 3.80
CA GLY A 175 3.51 -29.97 2.84
C GLY A 175 5.00 -30.33 2.81
N HIS A 176 5.44 -31.05 1.77
CA HIS A 176 6.70 -31.81 1.59
C HIS A 176 7.36 -32.55 2.79
N ASP A 177 6.85 -32.48 4.02
CA ASP A 177 7.50 -32.95 5.24
C ASP A 177 6.76 -34.16 5.83
N SER A 178 7.36 -35.34 5.72
CA SER A 178 6.85 -36.61 6.24
C SER A 178 6.91 -36.73 7.77
N THR A 179 7.35 -35.68 8.49
CA THR A 179 7.55 -35.67 9.95
C THR A 179 6.58 -34.76 10.71
N LEU A 180 5.41 -34.46 10.12
CA LEU A 180 4.44 -33.51 10.68
C LEU A 180 4.11 -33.80 12.15
N GLU A 181 4.50 -32.86 13.01
CA GLU A 181 4.11 -32.82 14.40
C GLU A 181 2.93 -31.89 14.58
N LEU A 182 2.03 -32.29 15.47
CA LEU A 182 0.77 -31.61 15.74
C LEU A 182 0.67 -31.25 17.22
N VAL A 183 -0.29 -30.37 17.52
CA VAL A 183 -0.70 -30.03 18.88
C VAL A 183 -2.09 -30.57 19.13
N ARG A 184 -2.27 -31.28 20.23
CA ARG A 184 -3.56 -31.76 20.73
C ARG A 184 -3.94 -31.00 22.00
N LYS A 185 -5.05 -30.25 21.96
CA LYS A 185 -5.65 -29.59 23.12
C LYS A 185 -6.77 -30.49 23.65
N GLU A 186 -6.62 -31.02 24.85
CA GLU A 186 -7.53 -31.96 25.50
C GLU A 186 -8.31 -31.28 26.65
N PHE A 187 -9.61 -31.52 26.70
CA PHE A 187 -10.51 -31.06 27.74
C PHE A 187 -11.18 -32.26 28.42
N ASN A 188 -11.23 -32.26 29.75
CA ASN A 188 -12.01 -33.27 30.49
C ASN A 188 -13.50 -33.05 30.24
N GLY A 189 -14.30 -34.11 30.06
CA GLY A 189 -15.75 -34.03 29.81
C GLY A 189 -16.61 -33.68 31.02
N ASN A 190 -16.15 -32.79 31.90
CA ASN A 190 -17.02 -32.17 32.89
C ASN A 190 -17.92 -31.11 32.23
N PHE A 191 -18.98 -30.70 32.91
CA PHE A 191 -20.01 -29.83 32.31
C PHE A 191 -19.47 -28.49 31.80
N ASP A 192 -18.61 -27.83 32.57
CA ASP A 192 -18.07 -26.51 32.23
C ASP A 192 -17.09 -26.57 31.05
N ASN A 193 -16.23 -27.60 31.01
CA ASN A 193 -15.32 -27.82 29.89
C ASN A 193 -16.06 -28.25 28.62
N SER A 194 -17.14 -29.03 28.75
CA SER A 194 -17.97 -29.44 27.60
C SER A 194 -18.60 -28.22 26.92
N ARG A 195 -19.13 -27.28 27.72
CA ARG A 195 -19.65 -25.99 27.23
C ARG A 195 -18.56 -25.15 26.57
N SER A 196 -17.39 -25.07 27.21
CA SER A 196 -16.24 -24.30 26.70
C SER A 196 -15.73 -24.87 25.38
N HIS A 197 -15.57 -26.19 25.28
CA HIS A 197 -15.22 -26.90 24.06
C HIS A 197 -16.25 -26.66 22.95
N GLN A 198 -17.55 -26.76 23.25
CA GLN A 198 -18.61 -26.52 22.26
C GLN A 198 -18.57 -25.08 21.73
N GLN A 199 -18.36 -24.09 22.61
CA GLN A 199 -18.23 -22.69 22.22
C GLN A 199 -16.99 -22.46 21.33
N GLU A 200 -15.85 -23.04 21.69
CA GLU A 200 -14.60 -22.93 20.93
C GLU A 200 -14.73 -23.60 19.55
N LEU A 201 -15.37 -24.78 19.48
CA LEU A 201 -15.64 -25.47 18.21
C LEU A 201 -16.53 -24.64 17.28
N LEU A 202 -17.58 -23.98 17.80
CA LEU A 202 -18.42 -23.08 17.03
C LEU A 202 -17.61 -21.92 16.46
N ASN A 203 -16.72 -21.32 17.26
CA ASN A 203 -15.86 -20.22 16.82
C ASN A 203 -14.88 -20.68 15.72
N PHE A 204 -14.26 -21.86 15.86
CA PHE A 204 -13.43 -22.44 14.80
C PHE A 204 -14.20 -22.76 13.53
N THR A 205 -15.45 -23.21 13.65
CA THR A 205 -16.33 -23.46 12.50
C THR A 205 -16.56 -22.18 11.70
N VAL A 206 -16.84 -21.06 12.37
CA VAL A 206 -16.95 -19.74 11.72
C VAL A 206 -15.62 -19.35 11.07
N LEU A 207 -14.53 -19.38 11.83
CA LEU A 207 -13.19 -18.96 11.36
C LEU A 207 -12.63 -19.81 10.21
N SER A 208 -13.05 -21.07 10.09
CA SER A 208 -12.64 -21.96 9.00
C SER A 208 -13.00 -21.42 7.61
N HIS A 209 -14.03 -20.55 7.54
CA HIS A 209 -14.47 -19.89 6.32
C HIS A 209 -13.60 -18.69 5.92
N VAL A 210 -12.82 -18.11 6.84
CA VAL A 210 -11.90 -16.99 6.57
C VAL A 210 -10.63 -17.47 5.89
N LYS A 211 -10.15 -18.68 6.23
CA LYS A 211 -8.89 -19.27 5.74
C LYS A 211 -7.70 -18.30 5.80
N HIS A 212 -7.53 -17.60 6.92
CA HIS A 212 -6.44 -16.63 7.10
C HIS A 212 -5.16 -17.31 7.62
N PRO A 213 -3.95 -17.05 7.04
CA PRO A 213 -2.70 -17.70 7.47
C PRO A 213 -2.27 -17.41 8.91
N HIS A 214 -2.70 -16.26 9.44
CA HIS A 214 -2.38 -15.78 10.80
C HIS A 214 -3.50 -16.01 11.82
N ILE A 215 -4.45 -16.91 11.50
CA ILE A 215 -5.46 -17.44 12.43
C ILE A 215 -5.19 -18.93 12.58
N GLN A 216 -5.11 -19.44 13.80
CA GLN A 216 -4.86 -20.86 14.04
C GLN A 216 -5.96 -21.71 13.37
N GLN A 217 -5.53 -22.70 12.59
CA GLN A 217 -6.45 -23.58 11.89
C GLN A 217 -6.70 -24.87 12.66
N LEU A 218 -7.97 -25.15 12.95
CA LEU A 218 -8.43 -26.46 13.43
C LEU A 218 -8.30 -27.51 12.30
N LEU A 219 -7.57 -28.59 12.55
CA LEU A 219 -7.39 -29.70 11.60
C LEU A 219 -8.45 -30.78 11.78
N ALA A 220 -8.75 -31.13 13.04
CA ALA A 220 -9.75 -32.12 13.40
C ALA A 220 -10.23 -31.90 14.84
N SER A 221 -11.44 -32.35 15.14
CA SER A 221 -12.01 -32.34 16.50
C SER A 221 -12.69 -33.67 16.81
N TYR A 222 -12.46 -34.21 18.00
CA TYR A 222 -13.09 -35.46 18.42
C TYR A 222 -13.26 -35.60 19.93
N THR A 223 -14.17 -36.46 20.36
CA THR A 223 -14.34 -36.90 21.74
C THR A 223 -13.97 -38.37 21.86
N HIS A 224 -13.13 -38.72 22.82
CA HIS A 224 -12.75 -40.12 23.12
C HIS A 224 -12.61 -40.30 24.63
N LYS A 225 -13.19 -41.37 25.20
CA LYS A 225 -13.14 -41.65 26.65
C LYS A 225 -13.57 -40.45 27.51
N ASN A 226 -14.68 -39.82 27.13
CA ASN A 226 -15.22 -38.60 27.76
C ASN A 226 -14.21 -37.43 27.84
N LYS A 227 -13.30 -37.33 26.87
CA LYS A 227 -12.36 -36.21 26.72
C LYS A 227 -12.48 -35.61 25.34
N HIS A 228 -12.68 -34.30 25.29
CA HIS A 228 -12.77 -33.55 24.03
C HIS A 228 -11.38 -33.14 23.57
N ASN A 229 -11.12 -33.21 22.27
CA ASN A 229 -9.80 -32.99 21.70
C ASN A 229 -9.89 -32.12 20.45
N PHE A 230 -8.99 -31.14 20.33
CA PHE A 230 -8.71 -30.41 19.10
C PHE A 230 -7.30 -30.70 18.60
N LEU A 231 -7.14 -30.88 17.30
CA LEU A 231 -5.85 -31.03 16.63
C LEU A 231 -5.50 -29.78 15.82
N PHE A 232 -4.28 -29.28 16.01
CA PHE A 232 -3.75 -28.09 15.34
C PHE A 232 -2.35 -28.34 14.75
N PRO A 233 -1.92 -27.58 13.74
CA PRO A 233 -0.53 -27.57 13.31
C PRO A 233 0.39 -27.09 14.45
N LEU A 234 1.57 -27.69 14.58
CA LEU A 234 2.58 -27.24 15.54
C LEU A 234 3.24 -25.93 15.08
N ALA A 235 3.18 -24.90 15.93
CA ALA A 235 4.00 -23.70 15.80
C ALA A 235 5.38 -23.95 16.42
N ARG A 236 6.43 -23.99 15.58
CA ARG A 236 7.78 -24.39 16.03
C ARG A 236 8.41 -23.44 17.05
N GLY A 237 8.04 -22.16 17.02
CA GLY A 237 8.53 -21.14 17.96
C GLY A 237 7.78 -21.07 19.29
N GLY A 238 6.76 -21.90 19.51
CA GLY A 238 5.91 -21.81 20.70
C GLY A 238 5.00 -20.57 20.68
N ASP A 239 4.57 -20.12 21.84
CA ASP A 239 3.86 -18.86 22.02
C ASP A 239 4.83 -17.67 22.21
N MET A 240 4.30 -16.44 22.19
CA MET A 240 5.12 -15.24 22.32
C MET A 240 5.69 -15.05 23.74
N GLU A 241 5.16 -15.71 24.77
CA GLU A 241 5.82 -15.73 26.09
C GLU A 241 7.14 -16.51 26.05
N VAL A 242 7.19 -17.61 25.29
CA VAL A 242 8.44 -18.34 25.04
C VAL A 242 9.45 -17.43 24.33
N LEU A 243 9.00 -16.65 23.34
CA LEU A 243 9.84 -15.66 22.66
C LEU A 243 10.39 -14.61 23.65
N PHE A 244 9.54 -14.03 24.51
CA PHE A 244 9.95 -13.00 25.46
C PHE A 244 10.95 -13.48 26.52
N ARG A 245 11.05 -14.80 26.76
CA ARG A 245 12.05 -15.39 27.66
C ARG A 245 13.36 -15.75 26.95
N SER A 246 13.37 -15.75 25.62
CA SER A 246 14.54 -16.11 24.82
C SER A 246 15.51 -14.94 24.65
N HIS A 247 16.80 -15.16 24.91
CA HIS A 247 17.85 -14.17 24.67
C HIS A 247 18.11 -13.93 23.18
N GLU A 248 17.77 -14.90 22.35
CA GLU A 248 17.94 -14.83 20.89
C GLU A 248 16.57 -14.80 20.21
N ARG A 249 16.45 -13.93 19.21
CA ARG A 249 15.30 -13.90 18.32
C ARG A 249 15.41 -15.03 17.30
N PRO A 250 14.28 -15.58 16.82
CA PRO A 250 14.28 -16.43 15.63
C PRO A 250 15.00 -15.73 14.47
N ALA A 251 15.75 -16.49 13.66
CA ALA A 251 16.52 -15.94 12.55
C ALA A 251 15.63 -15.08 11.62
N GLU A 252 14.41 -15.54 11.39
CA GLU A 252 13.42 -14.87 10.54
C GLU A 252 12.86 -13.58 11.14
N LEU A 253 12.97 -13.37 12.46
CA LEU A 253 12.51 -12.18 13.20
C LEU A 253 13.67 -11.33 13.74
N THR A 254 14.89 -11.58 13.26
CA THR A 254 16.08 -10.85 13.70
C THR A 254 16.09 -9.40 13.19
N LYS A 255 15.49 -9.13 12.03
CA LYS A 255 15.36 -7.76 11.50
C LYS A 255 14.07 -7.10 12.01
N ASN A 256 14.14 -5.81 12.33
CA ASN A 256 12.97 -5.05 12.79
C ASN A 256 11.83 -5.05 11.75
N CYS A 257 12.16 -4.90 10.46
CA CYS A 257 11.17 -4.96 9.38
C CYS A 257 10.40 -6.28 9.38
N ALA A 258 11.05 -7.41 9.65
CA ALA A 258 10.40 -8.71 9.71
C ALA A 258 9.42 -8.80 10.90
N CYS A 259 9.78 -8.26 12.06
CA CYS A 259 8.86 -8.15 13.20
C CYS A 259 7.65 -7.27 12.87
N TYR A 260 7.85 -6.13 12.21
CA TYR A 260 6.77 -5.22 11.85
C TYR A 260 5.83 -5.85 10.81
N VAL A 261 6.38 -6.55 9.80
CA VAL A 261 5.60 -7.34 8.84
C VAL A 261 4.78 -8.41 9.55
N ALA A 262 5.37 -9.13 10.52
CA ALA A 262 4.66 -10.14 11.30
C ALA A 262 3.52 -9.52 12.14
N LEU A 263 3.71 -8.32 12.69
CA LEU A 263 2.64 -7.57 13.36
C LEU A 263 1.54 -7.11 12.40
N ALA A 264 1.89 -6.60 11.21
CA ALA A 264 0.93 -6.19 10.20
C ALA A 264 0.03 -7.36 9.77
N ARG A 265 0.62 -8.53 9.56
CA ARG A 265 -0.07 -9.79 9.24
C ARG A 265 -0.90 -10.35 10.40
N LEU A 266 -0.46 -10.16 11.64
CA LEU A 266 -1.27 -10.48 12.82
C LEU A 266 -2.48 -9.54 12.93
N SER A 267 -2.29 -8.25 12.67
CA SER A 267 -3.39 -7.27 12.67
C SER A 267 -4.40 -7.56 11.57
N SER A 268 -3.97 -8.02 10.40
CA SER A 268 -4.89 -8.41 9.32
C SER A 268 -5.76 -9.62 9.71
N ALA A 269 -5.25 -10.54 10.53
CA ALA A 269 -6.07 -11.61 11.12
C ALA A 269 -7.15 -11.05 12.06
N LEU A 270 -6.80 -10.07 12.90
CA LEU A 270 -7.75 -9.43 13.79
C LEU A 270 -8.81 -8.63 13.01
N GLU A 271 -8.40 -7.93 11.96
CA GLU A 271 -9.31 -7.24 11.03
C GLU A 271 -10.31 -8.21 10.38
N ALA A 272 -9.81 -9.32 9.83
CA ALA A 272 -10.64 -10.34 9.20
C ALA A 272 -11.63 -10.99 10.19
N MET A 273 -11.26 -11.08 11.46
CA MET A 273 -12.15 -11.53 12.53
C MET A 273 -13.20 -10.46 12.90
N HIS A 274 -12.76 -9.20 13.09
CA HIS A 274 -13.61 -8.09 13.52
C HIS A 274 -14.69 -7.72 12.50
N ASP A 275 -14.36 -7.83 11.22
CA ASP A 275 -15.23 -7.56 10.08
C ASP A 275 -15.39 -8.85 9.24
N PHE A 276 -15.81 -9.94 9.89
CA PHE A 276 -16.01 -11.23 9.23
C PHE A 276 -17.08 -11.13 8.15
N LYS A 277 -16.73 -11.56 6.94
CA LYS A 277 -17.64 -11.66 5.79
C LYS A 277 -17.44 -12.97 5.07
N HIS A 278 -18.50 -13.76 4.94
CA HIS A 278 -18.50 -14.97 4.14
C HIS A 278 -19.88 -15.19 3.51
N LEU A 279 -19.93 -15.30 2.18
CA LEU A 279 -21.19 -15.35 1.41
C LEU A 279 -22.10 -14.15 1.78
N ASN A 280 -23.33 -14.41 2.22
CA ASN A 280 -24.29 -13.38 2.66
C ASN A 280 -24.28 -13.15 4.18
N LEU A 281 -23.27 -13.68 4.89
CA LEU A 281 -23.15 -13.58 6.34
C LEU A 281 -22.08 -12.54 6.70
N GLU A 282 -22.50 -11.49 7.39
CA GLU A 282 -21.61 -10.49 8.00
C GLU A 282 -21.71 -10.59 9.52
N LEU A 283 -20.57 -10.79 10.19
CA LEU A 283 -20.50 -10.92 11.64
C LEU A 283 -19.50 -9.94 12.25
N ILE A 284 -19.83 -9.48 13.45
CA ILE A 284 -18.91 -8.74 14.33
C ILE A 284 -18.21 -9.78 15.21
N GLY A 285 -16.94 -10.05 14.92
CA GLY A 285 -16.10 -10.92 15.74
C GLY A 285 -15.36 -10.15 16.84
N LEU A 286 -15.15 -10.83 17.96
CA LEU A 286 -14.41 -10.36 19.13
C LEU A 286 -13.51 -11.48 19.62
N HIS A 287 -12.22 -11.22 19.83
CA HIS A 287 -11.28 -12.23 20.35
C HIS A 287 -11.41 -12.37 21.87
N ARG A 288 -11.35 -11.23 22.59
CA ARG A 288 -11.52 -11.05 24.06
C ARG A 288 -10.39 -11.54 24.96
N ASP A 289 -9.40 -12.25 24.42
CA ASP A 289 -8.25 -12.74 25.19
C ASP A 289 -6.93 -12.60 24.42
N ILE A 290 -6.69 -11.45 23.80
CA ILE A 290 -5.42 -11.16 23.12
C ILE A 290 -4.35 -10.89 24.18
N LYS A 291 -3.30 -11.71 24.18
CA LYS A 291 -2.14 -11.63 25.07
C LYS A 291 -0.99 -12.43 24.47
N PRO A 292 0.27 -12.27 24.96
CA PRO A 292 1.41 -12.96 24.36
C PRO A 292 1.28 -14.50 24.36
N SER A 293 0.70 -15.10 25.41
CA SER A 293 0.49 -16.58 25.43
C SER A 293 -0.50 -17.09 24.39
N ASN A 294 -1.32 -16.21 23.80
CA ASN A 294 -2.33 -16.54 22.79
C ASN A 294 -1.91 -16.08 21.38
N ILE A 295 -0.60 -15.85 21.18
CA ILE A 295 -0.01 -15.54 19.88
C ILE A 295 1.15 -16.52 19.66
N LEU A 296 1.00 -17.39 18.67
CA LEU A 296 2.02 -18.39 18.32
C LEU A 296 3.05 -17.81 17.36
N VAL A 297 4.30 -18.24 17.51
CA VAL A 297 5.42 -17.86 16.65
C VAL A 297 5.76 -19.02 15.73
N ASN A 298 5.66 -18.80 14.41
CA ASN A 298 5.96 -19.85 13.42
C ASN A 298 6.50 -19.27 12.11
N ARG A 299 7.63 -19.82 11.62
CA ARG A 299 8.25 -19.45 10.33
C ARG A 299 8.38 -17.93 10.11
N GLY A 300 8.78 -17.19 11.15
CA GLY A 300 8.93 -15.73 11.08
C GLY A 300 7.62 -14.93 11.09
N GLY A 301 6.49 -15.55 11.44
CA GLY A 301 5.19 -14.87 11.57
C GLY A 301 4.50 -15.15 12.90
N PHE A 302 3.48 -14.35 13.19
CA PHE A 302 2.63 -14.48 14.37
C PHE A 302 1.26 -15.03 13.99
N ILE A 303 0.69 -15.92 14.81
CA ILE A 303 -0.60 -16.57 14.56
C ILE A 303 -1.48 -16.39 15.79
N LEU A 304 -2.68 -15.81 15.60
CA LEU A 304 -3.67 -15.65 16.64
C LEU A 304 -4.32 -17.01 16.97
N THR A 305 -4.41 -17.34 18.26
CA THR A 305 -4.91 -18.64 18.76
C THR A 305 -5.82 -18.45 19.98
N ASP A 306 -6.48 -19.54 20.40
CA ASP A 306 -7.31 -19.64 21.60
C ASP A 306 -8.60 -18.81 21.52
N PHE A 307 -9.53 -19.30 20.70
CA PHE A 307 -10.82 -18.66 20.46
C PHE A 307 -11.91 -19.08 21.45
N GLY A 308 -11.55 -19.69 22.59
CA GLY A 308 -12.52 -20.18 23.57
C GLY A 308 -13.40 -19.09 24.19
N LEU A 309 -12.87 -17.87 24.32
CA LEU A 309 -13.60 -16.70 24.82
C LEU A 309 -14.19 -15.82 23.71
N SER A 310 -13.88 -16.14 22.44
CA SER A 310 -14.31 -15.33 21.30
C SER A 310 -15.82 -15.36 21.10
N LYS A 311 -16.33 -14.32 20.45
CA LYS A 311 -17.76 -14.19 20.17
C LYS A 311 -17.99 -13.58 18.80
N PHE A 312 -18.88 -14.19 18.03
CA PHE A 312 -19.37 -13.66 16.77
C PHE A 312 -20.84 -13.27 16.92
N LYS A 313 -21.18 -12.06 16.48
CA LYS A 313 -22.53 -11.49 16.55
C LYS A 313 -22.99 -11.00 15.19
N THR A 314 -24.29 -10.87 14.97
CA THR A 314 -24.82 -10.23 13.76
C THR A 314 -24.53 -8.73 13.76
N THR A 315 -24.49 -8.11 12.58
CA THR A 315 -24.26 -6.66 12.43
C THR A 315 -25.40 -5.79 12.97
N SER A 316 -26.59 -6.37 13.18
CA SER A 316 -27.72 -5.74 13.87
C SER A 316 -27.51 -5.57 15.38
N GLU A 317 -26.57 -6.32 15.97
CA GLU A 317 -26.26 -6.25 17.39
C GLU A 317 -25.10 -5.30 17.68
N THR A 318 -25.11 -4.69 18.86
CA THR A 318 -23.96 -3.88 19.28
C THR A 318 -22.73 -4.77 19.52
N SER A 319 -21.55 -4.24 19.18
CA SER A 319 -20.29 -4.93 19.48
C SER A 319 -20.01 -5.05 20.99
N ARG A 320 -20.70 -4.27 21.83
CA ARG A 320 -20.49 -4.27 23.28
C ARG A 320 -21.11 -5.51 23.92
N THR A 321 -20.37 -6.16 24.81
CA THR A 321 -20.80 -7.35 25.54
C THR A 321 -20.37 -7.25 26.99
N PRO A 322 -21.20 -7.65 27.97
CA PRO A 322 -20.76 -7.74 29.36
C PRO A 322 -19.46 -8.54 29.48
N PHE A 323 -18.47 -7.98 30.16
CA PHE A 323 -17.24 -8.69 30.49
C PHE A 323 -17.59 -9.80 31.50
N GLN A 324 -17.17 -11.03 31.21
CA GLN A 324 -17.52 -12.19 32.04
C GLN A 324 -16.28 -12.76 32.74
N ILE A 325 -15.21 -12.99 31.98
CA ILE A 325 -13.94 -13.59 32.42
C ILE A 325 -12.82 -12.98 31.57
N GLY A 326 -11.67 -12.73 32.18
CA GLY A 326 -10.43 -12.38 31.48
C GLY A 326 -9.27 -12.38 32.47
N GLY A 327 -8.16 -13.00 32.08
CA GLY A 327 -6.96 -13.12 32.89
C GLY A 327 -5.75 -12.67 32.07
N GLY A 328 -5.04 -11.65 32.56
CA GLY A 328 -3.84 -11.15 31.93
C GLY A 328 -3.62 -9.66 32.15
N ASP A 329 -2.39 -9.24 31.91
CA ASP A 329 -1.94 -7.86 32.11
C ASP A 329 -2.47 -6.88 31.03
N CYS A 330 -2.93 -7.41 29.89
CA CYS A 330 -3.36 -6.68 28.70
C CYS A 330 -4.86 -6.34 28.68
N LEU A 331 -5.55 -6.44 29.83
CA LEU A 331 -6.98 -6.14 29.91
C LEU A 331 -7.23 -4.62 29.69
N PRO A 332 -8.24 -4.26 28.88
CA PRO A 332 -8.60 -2.87 28.68
C PRO A 332 -9.34 -2.26 29.89
N PRO A 333 -9.26 -0.93 30.09
CA PRO A 333 -9.80 -0.25 31.27
C PRO A 333 -11.33 -0.35 31.41
N GLU A 334 -12.06 -0.63 30.33
CA GLU A 334 -13.51 -0.83 30.35
C GLU A 334 -13.95 -2.25 30.76
N CYS A 335 -13.02 -3.21 30.91
CA CYS A 335 -13.33 -4.57 31.38
C CYS A 335 -13.86 -4.57 32.82
N GLU A 336 -13.14 -3.88 33.70
CA GLU A 336 -13.39 -3.89 35.13
C GLU A 336 -12.91 -2.58 35.76
N ASP A 337 -13.76 -2.00 36.61
CA ASP A 337 -13.37 -0.85 37.42
C ASP A 337 -12.45 -1.30 38.57
N LEU A 338 -11.20 -0.84 38.58
CA LEU A 338 -10.18 -1.29 39.53
C LEU A 338 -10.43 -0.86 40.99
N HIS A 339 -11.41 0.01 41.27
CA HIS A 339 -11.79 0.39 42.63
C HIS A 339 -12.98 -0.43 43.15
N THR A 340 -13.99 -0.62 42.31
CA THR A 340 -15.26 -1.24 42.68
C THR A 340 -15.38 -2.69 42.24
N PHE A 341 -14.44 -3.17 41.42
CA PHE A 341 -14.43 -4.49 40.77
C PHE A 341 -15.72 -4.79 39.99
N ARG A 342 -16.41 -3.73 39.53
CA ARG A 342 -17.60 -3.86 38.71
C ARG A 342 -17.19 -4.13 37.26
N LYS A 343 -17.70 -5.23 36.71
CA LYS A 343 -17.48 -5.61 35.31
C LYS A 343 -18.22 -4.66 34.37
N GLY A 344 -17.50 -4.17 33.36
CA GLY A 344 -18.02 -3.31 32.31
C GLY A 344 -18.44 -4.08 31.06
N ALA A 345 -18.50 -3.38 29.94
CA ALA A 345 -18.85 -3.95 28.64
C ALA A 345 -17.77 -3.66 27.60
N VAL A 346 -17.25 -4.73 27.01
CA VAL A 346 -16.16 -4.75 26.03
C VAL A 346 -16.67 -4.90 24.60
N GLY A 347 -16.00 -4.26 23.65
CA GLY A 347 -16.23 -4.42 22.22
C GLY A 347 -14.91 -4.57 21.45
N ARG A 348 -14.94 -4.37 20.12
CA ARG A 348 -13.76 -4.51 19.26
C ARG A 348 -12.57 -3.65 19.70
N SER A 349 -12.86 -2.46 20.25
CA SER A 349 -11.87 -1.55 20.86
C SER A 349 -11.07 -2.18 22.01
N GLY A 350 -11.62 -3.18 22.69
CA GLY A 350 -10.93 -3.92 23.75
C GLY A 350 -9.81 -4.80 23.18
N ASP A 351 -10.08 -5.50 22.07
CA ASP A 351 -9.05 -6.26 21.35
C ASP A 351 -7.93 -5.34 20.82
N ILE A 352 -8.29 -4.14 20.36
CA ILE A 352 -7.32 -3.13 19.91
C ILE A 352 -6.39 -2.70 21.04
N TRP A 353 -6.94 -2.42 22.23
CA TRP A 353 -6.12 -2.13 23.41
C TRP A 353 -5.16 -3.28 23.74
N SER A 354 -5.68 -4.50 23.80
CA SER A 354 -4.88 -5.68 24.13
C SER A 354 -3.78 -5.96 23.11
N LEU A 355 -4.05 -5.75 21.81
CA LEU A 355 -3.02 -5.79 20.77
C LEU A 355 -1.98 -4.68 20.96
N GLY A 356 -2.38 -3.48 21.37
CA GLY A 356 -1.48 -2.38 21.69
C GLY A 356 -0.51 -2.72 22.83
N CYS A 357 -1.01 -3.37 23.89
CA CYS A 357 -0.18 -3.90 24.97
C CYS A 357 0.84 -4.93 24.46
N VAL A 358 0.41 -5.88 23.63
CA VAL A 358 1.30 -6.91 23.04
C VAL A 358 2.38 -6.26 22.18
N ILE A 359 2.02 -5.32 21.31
CA ILE A 359 2.98 -4.61 20.45
C ILE A 359 4.02 -3.88 21.30
N LEU A 360 3.59 -3.23 22.40
CA LEU A 360 4.51 -2.54 23.29
C LEU A 360 5.47 -3.50 24.00
N GLU A 361 5.00 -4.64 24.50
CA GLU A 361 5.89 -5.65 25.10
C GLU A 361 6.87 -6.24 24.08
N LEU A 362 6.43 -6.45 22.82
CA LEU A 362 7.30 -6.88 21.75
C LEU A 362 8.37 -5.82 21.43
N LEU A 363 8.03 -4.53 21.44
CA LEU A 363 9.01 -3.45 21.27
C LEU A 363 10.03 -3.41 22.42
N VAL A 364 9.57 -3.57 23.65
CA VAL A 364 10.45 -3.68 24.83
C VAL A 364 11.39 -4.87 24.68
N TYR A 365 10.88 -6.01 24.25
CA TYR A 365 11.69 -7.20 23.98
C TYR A 365 12.73 -6.96 22.89
N MET A 366 12.35 -6.34 21.78
CA MET A 366 13.25 -6.04 20.66
C MET A 366 14.38 -5.09 21.08
N GLN A 367 14.09 -4.12 21.96
CA GLN A 367 15.06 -3.10 22.37
C GLN A 367 15.91 -3.52 23.58
N TYR A 368 15.33 -4.23 24.54
CA TYR A 368 15.91 -4.47 25.87
C TYR A 368 15.99 -5.95 26.24
N GLY A 369 15.55 -6.86 25.37
CA GLY A 369 15.58 -8.30 25.57
C GLY A 369 14.66 -8.81 26.70
N PRO A 370 14.82 -10.07 27.12
CA PRO A 370 14.01 -10.70 28.18
C PRO A 370 14.02 -9.96 29.52
N SER A 371 15.19 -9.43 29.90
CA SER A 371 15.35 -8.66 31.14
C SER A 371 14.52 -7.38 31.10
N GLY A 372 14.52 -6.68 29.97
CA GLY A 372 13.70 -5.48 29.78
C GLY A 372 12.21 -5.75 29.89
N VAL A 373 11.71 -6.85 29.33
CA VAL A 373 10.30 -7.26 29.49
C VAL A 373 9.97 -7.53 30.96
N SER A 374 10.86 -8.23 31.66
CA SER A 374 10.68 -8.56 33.08
C SER A 374 10.61 -7.29 33.94
N THR A 375 11.57 -6.38 33.77
CA THR A 375 11.59 -5.06 34.45
C THR A 375 10.35 -4.25 34.09
N PHE A 376 9.99 -4.19 32.80
CA PHE A 376 8.81 -3.44 32.36
C PHE A 376 7.53 -3.93 33.04
N ARG A 377 7.35 -5.26 33.16
CA ARG A 377 6.21 -5.87 33.85
C ARG A 377 6.22 -5.58 35.35
N GLU A 378 7.38 -5.53 36.00
CA GLU A 378 7.51 -5.27 37.44
C GLU A 378 7.25 -3.81 37.82
N GLU A 379 7.75 -2.88 37.02
CA GLU A 379 7.62 -1.44 37.28
C GLU A 379 6.20 -0.91 37.02
N ARG A 380 5.45 -1.55 36.11
CA ARG A 380 4.03 -1.22 35.86
C ARG A 380 3.06 -1.88 36.84
N VAL A 381 3.54 -2.47 37.93
CA VAL A 381 2.69 -3.07 38.98
C VAL A 381 1.95 -1.99 39.75
N PHE A 382 0.63 -2.00 39.66
CA PHE A 382 -0.27 -1.28 40.54
C PHE A 382 -0.60 -2.13 41.77
N LYS A 383 -0.49 -1.53 42.97
CA LYS A 383 -0.88 -2.17 44.24
C LYS A 383 -2.22 -1.62 44.69
N ALA A 384 -3.28 -2.38 44.43
CA ALA A 384 -4.60 -2.20 45.05
C ALA A 384 -4.73 -3.14 46.27
N VAL A 385 -5.87 -3.82 46.42
CA VAL A 385 -6.03 -4.96 47.34
C VAL A 385 -5.15 -6.15 46.93
N TRP A 386 -4.83 -6.26 45.63
CA TRP A 386 -3.94 -7.28 45.05
C TRP A 386 -2.92 -6.60 44.12
N LYS A 387 -1.82 -7.28 43.80
CA LYS A 387 -0.84 -6.79 42.80
C LYS A 387 -1.40 -7.05 41.40
N MET A 388 -1.56 -5.98 40.61
CA MET A 388 -2.00 -6.05 39.21
C MET A 388 -0.94 -5.41 38.33
N ARG A 389 -0.51 -6.05 37.24
CA ARG A 389 0.41 -5.44 36.28
C ARG A 389 -0.44 -4.97 35.10
N THR A 390 -1.14 -3.85 35.25
CA THR A 390 -2.04 -3.32 34.21
C THR A 390 -1.37 -2.19 33.43
N PHE A 391 -1.77 -2.01 32.17
CA PHE A 391 -1.32 -0.87 31.34
C PHE A 391 -2.08 0.43 31.65
N HIS A 392 -3.11 0.36 32.48
CA HIS A 392 -3.88 1.50 32.96
C HIS A 392 -3.86 1.56 34.50
N GLY A 393 -3.96 2.76 35.05
CA GLY A 393 -4.08 3.03 36.47
C GLY A 393 -5.53 3.04 36.98
N PRO A 394 -5.72 3.22 38.30
CA PRO A 394 -7.01 3.57 38.90
C PRO A 394 -7.57 4.86 38.28
N GLY A 395 -8.89 4.97 38.13
CA GLY A 395 -9.51 6.18 37.55
C GLY A 395 -9.51 6.25 36.02
N LYS A 396 -9.17 5.16 35.33
CA LYS A 396 -9.14 5.07 33.85
C LYS A 396 -8.13 6.06 33.25
N GLU A 397 -6.89 6.02 33.71
CA GLU A 397 -5.76 6.70 33.09
C GLU A 397 -4.73 5.67 32.60
N VAL A 398 -3.88 6.03 31.63
CA VAL A 398 -2.80 5.14 31.20
C VAL A 398 -1.75 5.12 32.31
N ASN A 399 -1.16 3.95 32.58
CA ASN A 399 -0.15 3.83 33.62
C ASN A 399 1.03 4.80 33.34
N PRO A 400 1.42 5.67 34.28
CA PRO A 400 2.47 6.66 34.07
C PRO A 400 3.81 6.06 33.61
N TYR A 401 4.15 4.87 34.09
CA TYR A 401 5.37 4.17 33.69
C TYR A 401 5.31 3.71 32.23
N VAL A 402 4.13 3.34 31.73
CA VAL A 402 3.92 3.00 30.31
C VAL A 402 4.18 4.22 29.44
N LEU A 403 3.62 5.38 29.80
CA LEU A 403 3.83 6.64 29.07
C LEU A 403 5.30 7.07 29.09
N ASP A 404 5.94 7.02 30.26
CA ASP A 404 7.35 7.37 30.43
C ASP A 404 8.27 6.44 29.63
N LEU A 405 8.04 5.12 29.64
CA LEU A 405 8.78 4.18 28.81
C LEU A 405 8.61 4.50 27.32
N MET A 406 7.37 4.74 26.86
CA MET A 406 7.11 5.07 25.45
C MET A 406 7.87 6.33 25.02
N GLU A 407 7.88 7.36 25.87
CA GLU A 407 8.59 8.61 25.59
C GLU A 407 10.11 8.44 25.61
N ARG A 408 10.65 7.69 26.57
CA ARG A 408 12.08 7.34 26.61
C ARG A 408 12.50 6.52 25.39
N THR A 409 11.71 5.54 25.00
CA THR A 409 11.97 4.68 23.82
C THR A 409 11.91 5.51 22.54
N ARG A 410 10.94 6.42 22.43
CA ARG A 410 10.74 7.29 21.27
C ARG A 410 12.00 8.10 20.92
N ARG A 411 12.68 8.66 21.91
CA ARG A 411 13.84 9.56 21.73
C ARG A 411 15.04 8.92 21.03
N PHE A 412 15.17 7.59 21.07
CA PHE A 412 16.37 6.88 20.61
C PHE A 412 16.09 5.85 19.51
N CYS A 413 14.89 5.83 18.94
CA CYS A 413 14.48 4.84 17.94
C CYS A 413 14.31 5.44 16.54
N SER A 414 14.30 4.59 15.51
CA SER A 414 14.12 4.98 14.12
C SER A 414 12.74 5.62 13.91
N LEU A 415 12.60 6.45 12.86
CA LEU A 415 11.32 7.08 12.53
C LEU A 415 10.16 6.05 12.37
N PRO A 416 10.34 4.89 11.71
CA PRO A 416 9.32 3.84 11.70
C PRO A 416 8.95 3.32 13.09
N THR A 417 9.91 3.14 14.00
CA THR A 417 9.61 2.75 15.39
C THR A 417 8.85 3.85 16.13
N GLN A 418 9.15 5.13 15.88
CA GLN A 418 8.41 6.26 16.45
C GLN A 418 6.94 6.25 15.98
N GLN A 419 6.71 6.00 14.70
CA GLN A 419 5.37 5.87 14.11
C GLN A 419 4.59 4.68 14.70
N LEU A 420 5.29 3.57 14.98
CA LEU A 420 4.71 2.44 15.69
C LEU A 420 4.33 2.77 17.13
N LEU A 421 5.18 3.52 17.85
CA LEU A 421 4.87 4.01 19.20
C LEU A 421 3.68 4.98 19.19
N ASP A 422 3.54 5.82 18.17
CA ASP A 422 2.37 6.68 18.01
C ASP A 422 1.09 5.86 17.79
N LEU A 423 1.17 4.80 16.98
CA LEU A 423 0.05 3.86 16.81
C LEU A 423 -0.31 3.18 18.14
N VAL A 424 0.68 2.68 18.88
CA VAL A 424 0.46 2.08 20.21
C VAL A 424 -0.20 3.09 21.15
N ARG A 425 0.21 4.36 21.11
CA ARG A 425 -0.40 5.43 21.92
C ARG A 425 -1.89 5.59 21.62
N ASP A 426 -2.26 5.58 20.34
CA ASP A 426 -3.66 5.69 19.91
C ASP A 426 -4.48 4.43 20.28
N MET A 427 -3.85 3.25 20.25
CA MET A 427 -4.47 1.98 20.67
C MET A 427 -4.70 1.90 22.19
N LEU A 428 -3.85 2.57 22.98
CA LEU A 428 -3.92 2.63 24.44
C LEU A 428 -4.69 3.86 24.96
N LEU A 429 -5.52 4.50 24.11
CA LEU A 429 -6.43 5.56 24.57
C LEU A 429 -7.48 4.99 25.51
N ILE A 430 -7.79 5.74 26.58
CA ILE A 430 -8.76 5.31 27.59
C ILE A 430 -10.16 5.21 27.01
N GLU A 431 -10.58 6.23 26.26
CA GLU A 431 -11.91 6.27 25.64
C GLU A 431 -11.99 5.23 24.52
N PRO A 432 -12.81 4.17 24.64
CA PRO A 432 -12.78 3.07 23.68
C PRO A 432 -13.21 3.49 22.27
N SER A 433 -14.05 4.52 22.15
CA SER A 433 -14.51 5.06 20.86
C SER A 433 -13.45 5.87 20.11
N ALA A 434 -12.41 6.35 20.81
CA ALA A 434 -11.31 7.10 20.23
C ALA A 434 -10.18 6.21 19.69
N ARG A 435 -10.18 4.91 20.03
CA ARG A 435 -9.17 3.95 19.55
C ARG A 435 -9.37 3.67 18.05
N PRO A 436 -8.29 3.46 17.28
CA PRO A 436 -8.38 3.12 15.87
C PRO A 436 -9.07 1.76 15.68
N LYS A 437 -9.71 1.57 14.52
CA LYS A 437 -10.29 0.26 14.14
C LYS A 437 -9.20 -0.69 13.66
N ALA A 438 -9.44 -2.01 13.72
CA ALA A 438 -8.46 -3.02 13.25
C ALA A 438 -7.94 -2.73 11.84
N LYS A 439 -8.82 -2.35 10.90
CA LYS A 439 -8.42 -1.95 9.54
C LYS A 439 -7.42 -0.78 9.49
N GLU A 440 -7.58 0.21 10.37
CA GLU A 440 -6.68 1.35 10.46
C GLU A 440 -5.34 0.95 11.10
N VAL A 441 -5.40 0.12 12.14
CA VAL A 441 -4.20 -0.48 12.77
C VAL A 441 -3.40 -1.30 11.74
N THR A 442 -4.06 -2.16 10.95
CA THR A 442 -3.43 -2.94 9.88
C THR A 442 -2.75 -2.03 8.87
N ALA A 443 -3.45 -1.00 8.37
CA ALA A 443 -2.89 -0.07 7.39
C ALA A 443 -1.66 0.68 7.93
N ARG A 444 -1.69 1.13 9.20
CA ARG A 444 -0.55 1.82 9.83
C ARG A 444 0.62 0.87 10.09
N LEU A 445 0.37 -0.39 10.48
CA LEU A 445 1.42 -1.40 10.64
C LEU A 445 2.06 -1.78 9.30
N GLN A 446 1.26 -1.95 8.25
CA GLN A 446 1.76 -2.16 6.89
C GLN A 446 2.67 -1.02 6.45
N PHE A 447 2.25 0.22 6.70
CA PHE A 447 3.06 1.40 6.41
C PHE A 447 4.39 1.40 7.17
N VAL A 448 4.36 1.22 8.50
CA VAL A 448 5.58 1.12 9.32
C VAL A 448 6.51 0.01 8.82
N SER A 449 5.95 -1.12 8.40
CA SER A 449 6.71 -2.27 7.88
C SER A 449 7.45 -1.93 6.57
N LEU A 450 6.74 -1.32 5.62
CA LEU A 450 7.33 -0.89 4.34
C LEU A 450 8.36 0.21 4.58
N HIS A 451 8.07 1.16 5.47
CA HIS A 451 8.96 2.29 5.75
C HIS A 451 10.29 1.81 6.36
N GLU A 452 10.28 0.87 7.31
CA GLU A 452 11.51 0.29 7.86
C GLU A 452 12.35 -0.44 6.79
N LEU A 453 11.71 -1.16 5.87
CA LEU A 453 12.40 -1.82 4.76
C LEU A 453 12.99 -0.80 3.78
N LEU A 454 12.22 0.23 3.44
CA LEU A 454 12.62 1.30 2.53
C LEU A 454 13.79 2.12 3.08
N MET A 455 13.82 2.44 4.37
CA MET A 455 14.96 3.12 4.99
C MET A 455 16.25 2.29 4.89
N THR A 456 16.14 0.97 5.03
CA THR A 456 17.28 0.05 4.86
C THR A 456 17.76 0.01 3.40
N LEU A 457 16.82 -0.05 2.46
CA LEU A 457 17.07 0.04 1.03
C LEU A 457 17.71 1.36 0.64
N GLU A 458 17.21 2.47 1.19
CA GLU A 458 17.69 3.82 0.91
C GLU A 458 19.17 3.98 1.26
N GLY A 459 19.60 3.44 2.41
CA GLY A 459 21.02 3.39 2.77
C GLY A 459 21.86 2.59 1.76
N SER A 460 21.35 1.44 1.32
CA SER A 460 22.04 0.57 0.35
C SER A 460 22.14 1.24 -1.04
N TYR A 461 21.07 1.87 -1.50
CA TYR A 461 21.04 2.65 -2.74
C TYR A 461 21.97 3.86 -2.67
N THR A 462 21.97 4.59 -1.55
CA THR A 462 22.84 5.77 -1.38
C THR A 462 24.32 5.38 -1.50
N GLU A 463 24.71 4.27 -0.88
CA GLU A 463 26.07 3.75 -0.99
C GLU A 463 26.39 3.27 -2.41
N MET A 464 25.45 2.59 -3.06
CA MET A 464 25.60 2.16 -4.46
C MET A 464 25.76 3.36 -5.41
N VAL A 465 24.97 4.43 -5.25
CA VAL A 465 25.11 5.67 -6.01
C VAL A 465 26.49 6.29 -5.77
N ARG A 466 26.94 6.35 -4.50
CA ARG A 466 28.24 6.90 -4.12
C ARG A 466 29.41 6.15 -4.78
N ILE A 467 29.35 4.82 -4.79
CA ILE A 467 30.41 3.95 -5.34
C ILE A 467 30.38 3.97 -6.88
N THR A 468 29.21 3.80 -7.47
CA THR A 468 29.09 3.65 -8.94
C THR A 468 29.16 4.97 -9.68
N LYS A 469 28.70 6.07 -9.05
CA LYS A 469 28.43 7.37 -9.69
C LYS A 469 27.62 7.23 -10.99
N SER A 470 26.78 6.19 -11.07
CA SER A 470 26.02 5.87 -12.26
C SER A 470 24.70 6.63 -12.27
N LEU A 471 24.45 7.33 -13.37
CA LEU A 471 23.18 8.01 -13.62
C LEU A 471 22.00 7.04 -13.64
N GLN A 472 22.20 5.83 -14.19
CA GLN A 472 21.13 4.82 -14.23
C GLN A 472 20.71 4.41 -12.81
N VAL A 473 21.68 4.27 -11.91
CA VAL A 473 21.41 3.91 -10.51
C VAL A 473 20.72 5.07 -9.79
N CYS A 474 21.19 6.30 -10.01
CA CYS A 474 20.58 7.49 -9.44
C CYS A 474 19.11 7.64 -9.87
N LEU A 475 18.81 7.42 -11.16
CA LEU A 475 17.44 7.44 -11.68
C LEU A 475 16.56 6.39 -11.01
N GLU A 476 17.00 5.12 -10.96
CA GLU A 476 16.22 4.07 -10.32
C GLU A 476 16.06 4.31 -8.80
N PHE A 477 17.04 4.95 -8.15
CA PHE A 477 16.91 5.34 -6.76
C PHE A 477 15.86 6.42 -6.54
N GLU A 478 15.89 7.49 -7.34
CA GLU A 478 14.89 8.57 -7.23
C GLU A 478 13.49 8.08 -7.64
N ARG A 479 13.38 7.09 -8.53
CA ARG A 479 12.10 6.40 -8.81
C ARG A 479 11.58 5.68 -7.57
N LEU A 480 12.42 4.91 -6.87
CA LEU A 480 12.03 4.26 -5.63
C LEU A 480 11.61 5.28 -4.56
N ARG A 481 12.36 6.38 -4.39
CA ARG A 481 12.01 7.48 -3.48
C ARG A 481 10.68 8.14 -3.85
N SER A 482 10.40 8.27 -5.14
CA SER A 482 9.14 8.84 -5.63
C SER A 482 7.95 7.92 -5.37
N TRP A 483 8.14 6.61 -5.52
CA TRP A 483 7.16 5.61 -5.11
C TRP A 483 6.92 5.65 -3.61
N MET A 484 8.00 5.73 -2.82
CA MET A 484 7.92 5.89 -1.37
C MET A 484 7.16 7.17 -0.99
N TYR A 485 7.46 8.30 -1.63
CA TYR A 485 6.78 9.57 -1.34
C TYR A 485 5.25 9.47 -1.49
N VAL A 486 4.76 8.81 -2.54
CA VAL A 486 3.31 8.71 -2.77
C VAL A 486 2.61 7.59 -1.99
N THR A 487 3.37 6.59 -1.53
CA THR A 487 2.87 5.51 -0.68
C THR A 487 3.01 5.81 0.80
N SER A 488 3.87 6.77 1.15
CA SER A 488 3.87 7.42 2.46
C SER A 488 2.52 8.07 2.68
N PHE A 489 1.69 7.43 3.51
CA PHE A 489 0.38 7.94 3.91
C PHE A 489 0.45 9.22 4.78
N VAL A 490 1.64 9.83 4.87
CA VAL A 490 2.00 10.99 5.67
C VAL A 490 2.57 12.02 4.68
N ASP A 491 1.90 13.16 4.53
CA ASP A 491 2.55 14.38 4.04
C ASP A 491 3.84 14.55 4.86
N ALA A 492 5.00 14.58 4.20
CA ALA A 492 6.32 14.54 4.85
C ALA A 492 6.50 15.53 6.01
N ASP A 493 5.68 16.59 6.07
CA ASP A 493 5.78 17.66 7.06
C ASP A 493 4.65 17.69 8.11
N GLN A 494 3.67 16.77 8.09
CA GLN A 494 2.54 16.82 9.05
C GLN A 494 2.56 15.75 10.16
N ASN A 495 3.52 14.81 10.18
CA ASN A 495 3.63 13.75 11.21
C ASN A 495 2.33 12.94 11.50
N HIS A 496 1.29 13.11 10.68
CA HIS A 496 0.00 12.47 10.83
C HIS A 496 -0.30 11.72 9.54
N ALA A 497 -0.48 10.41 9.66
CA ALA A 497 -1.02 9.60 8.58
C ALA A 497 -2.44 10.12 8.27
N GLN A 498 -2.72 10.51 7.02
CA GLN A 498 -4.10 10.76 6.63
C GLN A 498 -4.86 9.42 6.66
N PRO A 499 -5.87 9.26 7.53
CA PRO A 499 -6.63 8.02 7.62
C PRO A 499 -7.52 7.92 6.38
N GLY A 500 -7.13 7.11 5.39
CA GLY A 500 -7.88 7.11 4.13
C GLY A 500 -7.80 5.89 3.23
N ARG A 501 -6.61 5.33 2.93
CA ARG A 501 -6.51 4.24 1.93
C ARG A 501 -5.33 3.31 2.17
N GLY A 502 -5.37 2.48 3.22
CA GLY A 502 -4.42 1.36 3.34
C GLY A 502 -4.36 0.53 2.04
N LEU A 503 -3.20 -0.02 1.71
CA LEU A 503 -3.06 -0.97 0.61
C LEU A 503 -3.98 -2.17 0.87
N SER A 504 -4.56 -2.77 -0.17
CA SER A 504 -5.18 -4.08 0.02
C SER A 504 -4.13 -5.06 0.51
N SER A 505 -4.55 -6.10 1.25
CA SER A 505 -3.62 -7.13 1.72
C SER A 505 -2.82 -7.75 0.57
N THR A 506 -3.40 -7.84 -0.64
CA THR A 506 -2.70 -8.34 -1.83
C THR A 506 -1.61 -7.39 -2.30
N VAL A 507 -1.92 -6.10 -2.44
CA VAL A 507 -0.95 -5.10 -2.90
C VAL A 507 0.17 -4.90 -1.89
N PHE A 508 -0.12 -5.00 -0.59
CA PHE A 508 0.90 -4.97 0.45
C PHE A 508 1.91 -6.13 0.31
N GLU A 509 1.44 -7.35 0.10
CA GLU A 509 2.30 -8.53 -0.06
C GLU A 509 3.11 -8.48 -1.36
N GLU A 510 2.50 -8.02 -2.46
CA GLU A 510 3.18 -7.82 -3.75
C GLU A 510 4.27 -6.74 -3.63
N ALA A 511 3.97 -5.59 -3.01
CA ALA A 511 4.96 -4.54 -2.77
C ALA A 511 6.10 -5.02 -1.88
N LEU A 512 5.80 -5.76 -0.80
CA LEU A 512 6.80 -6.31 0.10
C LEU A 512 7.74 -7.28 -0.63
N ALA A 513 7.20 -8.15 -1.49
CA ALA A 513 8.00 -9.09 -2.30
C ALA A 513 8.95 -8.33 -3.25
N LEU A 514 8.45 -7.33 -3.97
CA LEU A 514 9.25 -6.50 -4.87
C LEU A 514 10.33 -5.71 -4.13
N LEU A 515 10.06 -5.22 -2.92
CA LEU A 515 11.07 -4.51 -2.14
C LEU A 515 12.18 -5.44 -1.60
N TYR A 516 11.84 -6.67 -1.20
CA TYR A 516 12.86 -7.67 -0.87
C TYR A 516 13.71 -8.03 -2.09
N GLU A 517 13.08 -8.21 -3.25
CA GLU A 517 13.77 -8.44 -4.53
C GLU A 517 14.71 -7.27 -4.88
N SER A 518 14.24 -6.03 -4.70
CA SER A 518 15.04 -4.81 -4.86
C SER A 518 16.27 -4.82 -3.95
N HIS A 519 16.12 -5.25 -2.70
CA HIS A 519 17.22 -5.29 -1.74
C HIS A 519 18.31 -6.28 -2.15
N GLU A 520 17.92 -7.47 -2.61
CA GLU A 520 18.87 -8.44 -3.13
C GLU A 520 19.56 -7.92 -4.40
N GLU A 521 18.80 -7.32 -5.30
CA GLU A 521 19.32 -6.86 -6.58
C GLU A 521 20.30 -5.68 -6.44
N VAL A 522 20.06 -4.75 -5.51
CA VAL A 522 21.02 -3.69 -5.16
C VAL A 522 22.37 -4.30 -4.72
N GLY A 523 22.33 -5.38 -3.94
CA GLY A 523 23.52 -6.13 -3.54
C GLY A 523 24.25 -6.72 -4.75
N ARG A 524 23.53 -7.42 -5.64
CA ARG A 524 24.11 -8.03 -6.86
C ARG A 524 24.72 -6.99 -7.79
N VAL A 525 24.06 -5.85 -8.00
CA VAL A 525 24.59 -4.75 -8.84
C VAL A 525 25.88 -4.20 -8.23
N SER A 526 25.93 -4.03 -6.91
CA SER A 526 27.11 -3.54 -6.20
C SER A 526 28.30 -4.51 -6.33
N GLU A 527 28.07 -5.81 -6.14
CA GLU A 527 29.09 -6.85 -6.32
C GLU A 527 29.60 -6.93 -7.76
N LYS A 528 28.69 -6.89 -8.73
CA LYS A 528 29.04 -6.93 -10.16
C LYS A 528 29.83 -5.70 -10.60
N PHE A 529 29.49 -4.52 -10.06
CA PHE A 529 30.27 -3.31 -10.29
C PHE A 529 31.68 -3.45 -9.72
N ALA A 530 31.83 -3.97 -8.49
CA ALA A 530 33.14 -4.22 -7.89
C ALA A 530 33.99 -5.19 -8.72
N ALA A 531 33.37 -6.20 -9.35
CA ALA A 531 34.07 -7.19 -10.17
C ALA A 531 34.40 -6.71 -11.60
N THR A 532 33.55 -5.89 -12.22
CA THR A 532 33.61 -5.61 -13.68
C THR A 532 33.74 -4.14 -14.04
N GLY A 533 33.53 -3.22 -13.09
CA GLY A 533 33.43 -1.78 -13.32
C GLY A 533 32.22 -1.35 -14.15
N ARG A 534 31.30 -2.27 -14.50
CA ARG A 534 30.10 -1.99 -15.28
C ARG A 534 28.85 -2.08 -14.42
N VAL A 535 27.91 -1.19 -14.69
CA VAL A 535 26.61 -1.13 -14.01
C VAL A 535 25.52 -1.59 -14.96
N LEU A 536 24.65 -2.48 -14.51
CA LEU A 536 23.47 -2.94 -15.23
C LEU A 536 22.27 -2.86 -14.29
N CYS A 537 21.35 -1.93 -14.56
CA CYS A 537 20.18 -1.65 -13.71
C CYS A 537 18.87 -2.22 -14.26
N HIS A 538 18.92 -3.11 -15.26
CA HIS A 538 17.73 -3.61 -15.94
C HIS A 538 16.74 -4.28 -14.99
N ASP A 539 17.23 -5.10 -14.06
CA ASP A 539 16.35 -5.80 -13.12
C ASP A 539 15.82 -4.86 -12.03
N LEU A 540 16.63 -3.91 -11.56
CA LEU A 540 16.16 -2.80 -10.69
C LEU A 540 15.04 -1.99 -11.36
N ARG A 541 15.18 -1.70 -12.65
CA ARG A 541 14.16 -0.99 -13.43
C ARG A 541 12.87 -1.77 -13.50
N LYS A 542 12.93 -3.07 -13.80
CA LYS A 542 11.74 -3.94 -13.84
C LYS A 542 11.01 -3.96 -12.50
N ILE A 543 11.76 -4.05 -11.40
CA ILE A 543 11.20 -4.03 -10.05
C ILE A 543 10.51 -2.69 -9.78
N ASN A 544 11.16 -1.57 -10.12
CA ASN A 544 10.58 -0.23 -9.98
C ASN A 544 9.35 -0.03 -10.87
N ASP A 545 9.35 -0.53 -12.10
CA ASP A 545 8.20 -0.50 -13.00
C ASP A 545 7.01 -1.25 -12.37
N ALA A 546 7.27 -2.46 -11.86
CA ALA A 546 6.26 -3.26 -11.16
C ALA A 546 5.70 -2.54 -9.93
N LEU A 547 6.56 -1.89 -9.12
CA LEU A 547 6.13 -1.08 -7.98
C LEU A 547 5.21 0.08 -8.44
N PHE A 548 5.56 0.79 -9.51
CA PHE A 548 4.72 1.86 -10.06
C PHE A 548 3.38 1.35 -10.62
N GLU A 549 3.35 0.14 -11.17
CA GLU A 549 2.11 -0.47 -11.66
C GLU A 549 1.12 -0.83 -10.53
N LEU A 550 1.61 -1.10 -9.31
CA LEU A 550 0.76 -1.27 -8.13
C LEU A 550 0.01 0.01 -7.73
N LEU A 551 0.46 1.19 -8.19
CA LEU A 551 -0.17 2.46 -7.88
C LEU A 551 -1.38 2.74 -8.77
N PRO A 552 -2.49 3.28 -8.21
CA PRO A 552 -3.56 3.87 -9.00
C PRO A 552 -3.03 4.95 -9.96
N THR A 553 -3.64 5.10 -11.13
CA THR A 553 -3.21 6.04 -12.18
C THR A 553 -2.96 7.46 -11.66
N THR A 554 -3.83 7.99 -10.80
CA THR A 554 -3.67 9.31 -10.19
C THR A 554 -2.45 9.41 -9.29
N THR A 555 -2.18 8.35 -8.52
CA THR A 555 -1.04 8.28 -7.59
C THR A 555 0.27 8.10 -8.36
N ARG A 556 0.24 7.39 -9.49
CA ARG A 556 1.37 7.25 -10.41
C ARG A 556 1.78 8.60 -10.98
N SER A 557 0.83 9.42 -11.45
CA SER A 557 1.11 10.77 -11.94
C SER A 557 1.75 11.67 -10.88
N ARG A 558 1.37 11.51 -9.60
CA ARG A 558 2.02 12.20 -8.49
C ARG A 558 3.46 11.74 -8.29
N ALA A 559 3.71 10.43 -8.36
CA ALA A 559 5.05 9.89 -8.20
C ALA A 559 5.96 10.38 -9.33
N SER A 560 5.47 10.38 -10.58
CA SER A 560 6.21 10.92 -11.73
C SER A 560 6.56 12.39 -11.57
N ALA A 561 5.66 13.22 -11.02
CA ALA A 561 5.99 14.62 -10.82
C ALA A 561 6.90 14.89 -9.64
N TYR A 562 6.79 14.11 -8.57
CA TYR A 562 7.77 14.15 -7.48
C TYR A 562 9.17 13.76 -8.01
N LEU A 563 9.23 12.73 -8.85
CA LEU A 563 10.44 12.34 -9.55
C LEU A 563 11.00 13.50 -10.37
N ASP A 564 10.18 14.15 -11.20
CA ASP A 564 10.63 15.31 -12.00
C ASP A 564 11.29 16.37 -11.12
N LEU A 565 10.66 16.72 -10.00
CA LEU A 565 11.17 17.75 -9.09
C LEU A 565 12.46 17.33 -8.41
N ARG A 566 12.55 16.08 -7.94
CA ARG A 566 13.78 15.54 -7.33
C ARG A 566 14.94 15.52 -8.30
N LEU A 567 14.68 15.11 -9.55
CA LEU A 567 15.70 15.10 -10.59
C LEU A 567 16.15 16.52 -10.96
N LEU A 568 15.25 17.50 -10.90
CA LEU A 568 15.60 18.91 -11.10
C LEU A 568 16.39 19.49 -9.92
N ASP A 569 16.21 18.99 -8.70
CA ASP A 569 16.83 19.54 -7.49
C ASP A 569 18.27 19.08 -7.25
N SER A 570 18.69 17.96 -7.82
CA SER A 570 20.04 17.47 -7.59
C SER A 570 21.11 18.20 -8.43
N ASP A 571 22.15 18.67 -7.76
CA ASP A 571 23.30 19.32 -8.40
C ASP A 571 24.06 18.42 -9.39
N ASP A 572 24.10 17.10 -9.14
CA ASP A 572 24.79 16.10 -9.98
C ASP A 572 24.10 15.91 -11.35
N LEU A 573 22.77 16.06 -11.42
CA LEU A 573 21.99 15.89 -12.66
C LEU A 573 22.03 17.13 -13.57
N SER A 574 22.61 18.24 -13.12
CA SER A 574 22.87 19.43 -13.96
C SER A 574 23.82 19.12 -15.15
N SER A 575 24.51 17.99 -15.12
CA SER A 575 25.33 17.45 -16.22
C SER A 575 24.51 16.74 -17.32
N MET A 576 23.22 16.44 -17.08
CA MET A 576 22.35 15.63 -17.95
C MET A 576 21.91 16.27 -19.27
N ALA A 577 22.20 17.55 -19.52
CA ALA A 577 21.85 18.23 -20.77
C ALA A 577 22.47 17.59 -22.03
N SER A 578 23.32 16.56 -21.88
CA SER A 578 24.14 15.96 -22.94
C SER A 578 24.00 14.43 -23.10
N ILE A 579 23.11 13.75 -22.36
CA ILE A 579 23.14 12.27 -22.28
C ILE A 579 21.92 11.62 -22.94
N GLU A 580 22.11 11.11 -24.15
CA GLU A 580 21.24 10.07 -24.75
C GLU A 580 21.54 8.74 -24.04
N ALA A 581 20.75 8.38 -23.03
CA ALA A 581 20.80 7.03 -22.47
C ALA A 581 19.94 6.11 -23.37
N PRO A 582 20.51 5.10 -24.06
CA PRO A 582 19.82 4.33 -25.09
C PRO A 582 18.61 3.51 -24.61
N ASP A 583 18.48 3.31 -23.29
CA ASP A 583 17.42 2.50 -22.68
C ASP A 583 16.41 3.30 -21.84
N VAL A 584 16.41 4.65 -21.90
CA VAL A 584 15.41 5.48 -21.19
C VAL A 584 14.42 6.03 -22.21
N ASP A 585 13.12 6.06 -21.87
CA ASP A 585 12.08 6.63 -22.73
C ASP A 585 12.52 8.02 -23.22
N PRO A 586 12.73 8.19 -24.55
CA PRO A 586 13.18 9.45 -25.14
C PRO A 586 12.30 10.64 -24.78
N SER A 587 11.01 10.43 -24.53
CA SER A 587 10.08 11.49 -24.15
C SER A 587 10.35 12.03 -22.74
N ILE A 588 10.74 11.15 -21.81
CA ILE A 588 11.07 11.48 -20.41
C ILE A 588 12.41 12.22 -20.36
N THR A 589 13.44 11.70 -21.02
CA THR A 589 14.76 12.37 -21.11
C THR A 589 14.68 13.69 -21.84
N LYS A 590 13.89 13.81 -22.91
CA LYS A 590 13.67 15.08 -23.62
C LYS A 590 12.99 16.12 -22.73
N ARG A 591 11.91 15.75 -22.02
CA ARG A 591 11.20 16.66 -21.11
C ARG A 591 12.06 17.07 -19.90
N LEU A 592 12.68 16.11 -19.23
CA LEU A 592 13.57 16.37 -18.08
C LEU A 592 14.79 17.19 -18.50
N GLY A 593 15.45 16.85 -19.61
CA GLY A 593 16.58 17.61 -20.13
C GLY A 593 16.21 19.06 -20.44
N THR A 594 14.98 19.32 -20.88
CA THR A 594 14.47 20.68 -21.11
C THR A 594 14.27 21.44 -19.81
N LEU A 595 13.58 20.84 -18.84
CA LEU A 595 13.33 21.48 -17.54
C LEU A 595 14.65 21.71 -16.76
N ALA A 596 15.58 20.75 -16.82
CA ALA A 596 16.89 20.85 -16.19
C ALA A 596 17.76 21.91 -16.87
N TYR A 597 17.72 22.00 -18.20
CA TYR A 597 18.37 23.08 -18.94
C TYR A 597 17.81 24.45 -18.54
N ALA A 598 16.48 24.60 -18.54
CA ALA A 598 15.83 25.86 -18.18
C ALA A 598 16.17 26.30 -16.74
N LYS A 599 16.14 25.36 -15.79
CA LYS A 599 16.57 25.59 -14.40
C LYS A 599 18.04 26.00 -14.32
N LYS A 600 18.95 25.22 -14.92
CA LYS A 600 20.39 25.49 -14.92
C LYS A 600 20.74 26.82 -15.58
N PHE A 601 20.09 27.16 -16.68
CA PHE A 601 20.29 28.43 -17.38
C PHE A 601 19.83 29.62 -16.52
N SER A 602 18.69 29.48 -15.83
CA SER A 602 18.21 30.44 -14.82
C SER A 602 19.19 30.63 -13.65
N GLU A 603 19.78 29.53 -13.15
CA GLU A 603 20.76 29.55 -12.06
C GLU A 603 22.14 30.08 -12.46
N GLN A 604 22.66 29.68 -13.63
CA GLN A 604 23.99 30.10 -14.13
C GLN A 604 24.08 31.61 -14.36
N ILE A 605 22.99 32.24 -14.80
CA ILE A 605 22.95 33.69 -15.00
C ILE A 605 22.90 34.43 -13.66
N SER A 606 22.26 33.84 -12.64
CA SER A 606 22.35 34.35 -11.26
C SER A 606 23.74 34.19 -10.65
N ALA A 607 24.43 33.07 -10.91
CA ALA A 607 25.77 32.84 -10.40
C ALA A 607 26.82 33.76 -11.05
N LYS A 608 26.67 34.05 -12.35
CA LYS A 608 27.48 35.07 -13.06
C LYS A 608 27.20 36.50 -12.56
N TYR A 609 26.03 36.76 -11.98
CA TYR A 609 25.71 38.04 -11.37
C TYR A 609 26.50 38.30 -10.06
N ASP A 610 26.77 37.24 -9.28
CA ASP A 610 27.58 37.33 -8.05
C ASP A 610 29.11 37.22 -8.33
N ALA A 611 29.53 36.78 -9.53
CA ALA A 611 30.92 36.57 -9.93
C ALA A 611 31.34 37.38 -11.18
N LEU A 612 31.47 38.71 -11.00
CA LEU A 612 32.26 39.66 -11.81
C LEU A 612 31.92 39.88 -13.30
N LEU A 613 31.85 41.19 -13.63
CA LEU A 613 32.46 41.80 -14.83
C LEU A 613 33.67 40.98 -15.30
N GLY A 614 33.48 40.13 -16.31
CA GLY A 614 34.50 39.17 -16.72
C GLY A 614 34.07 38.33 -17.92
N GLU A 615 34.43 38.83 -19.09
CA GLU A 615 34.37 38.26 -20.44
C GLU A 615 34.19 36.73 -20.55
N GLN A 616 33.00 36.32 -21.01
CA GLN A 616 32.78 35.51 -22.22
C GLN A 616 31.27 35.30 -22.36
N GLU A 617 30.65 36.16 -23.17
CA GLU A 617 29.24 36.09 -23.55
C GLU A 617 28.99 34.88 -24.46
N SER A 618 27.95 34.10 -24.19
CA SER A 618 27.60 32.93 -24.98
C SER A 618 27.22 33.32 -26.41
N HIS A 619 27.90 32.74 -27.40
CA HIS A 619 27.68 32.93 -28.85
C HIS A 619 26.21 32.74 -29.32
N PHE A 620 25.37 32.08 -28.53
CA PHE A 620 23.97 31.77 -28.84
C PHE A 620 23.01 32.94 -28.53
N THR A 621 23.18 33.66 -27.43
CA THR A 621 22.30 34.79 -27.05
C THR A 621 22.35 35.91 -28.09
N PHE A 622 23.51 36.14 -28.72
CA PHE A 622 23.63 37.10 -29.82
C PHE A 622 22.96 36.65 -31.12
N LYS A 623 22.76 35.34 -31.36
CA LYS A 623 22.12 34.84 -32.59
C LYS A 623 20.62 35.14 -32.66
N MET A 624 19.96 35.31 -31.51
CA MET A 624 18.53 35.66 -31.45
C MET A 624 18.29 37.18 -31.52
N LYS A 625 19.34 38.00 -31.50
CA LYS A 625 19.20 39.45 -31.48
C LYS A 625 18.94 39.98 -32.89
N LEU A 626 17.85 40.71 -33.07
CA LEU A 626 17.55 41.49 -34.28
C LEU A 626 17.84 42.97 -34.07
N GLU A 627 18.11 43.67 -35.17
CA GLU A 627 18.09 45.12 -35.22
C GLU A 627 16.64 45.64 -35.33
N ALA A 628 16.33 46.76 -34.67
CA ALA A 628 14.97 47.32 -34.68
C ALA A 628 14.43 47.61 -36.10
N LYS A 629 15.32 47.88 -37.07
CA LYS A 629 14.96 48.12 -38.47
C LYS A 629 14.41 46.87 -39.19
N GLU A 630 14.72 45.68 -38.69
CA GLU A 630 14.30 44.40 -39.28
C GLU A 630 12.87 44.00 -38.89
N ILE A 631 12.26 44.75 -37.96
CA ILE A 631 10.89 44.55 -37.49
C ILE A 631 9.99 45.67 -37.97
N GLN A 632 8.95 45.32 -38.72
CA GLN A 632 7.89 46.24 -39.14
C GLN A 632 6.60 45.95 -38.36
N ILE A 633 6.20 46.84 -37.45
CA ILE A 633 4.92 46.73 -36.74
C ILE A 633 3.75 47.01 -37.71
N GLU A 634 2.77 46.12 -37.73
CA GLU A 634 1.57 46.20 -38.59
C GLU A 634 0.40 46.81 -37.84
N LYS A 635 0.02 46.21 -36.70
CA LYS A 635 -1.18 46.57 -35.95
C LYS A 635 -1.09 46.19 -34.49
N HIS A 636 -1.87 46.88 -33.67
CA HIS A 636 -2.07 46.54 -32.26
C HIS A 636 -3.02 45.33 -32.13
N PHE A 637 -2.73 44.44 -31.18
CA PHE A 637 -3.57 43.31 -30.80
C PHE A 637 -3.56 43.18 -29.27
N GLU A 638 -4.70 43.47 -28.63
CA GLU A 638 -4.78 43.60 -27.17
C GLU A 638 -3.74 44.62 -26.65
N GLU A 639 -2.82 44.19 -25.79
CA GLU A 639 -1.70 45.00 -25.28
C GLU A 639 -0.35 44.64 -25.95
N HIS A 640 -0.42 43.87 -27.03
CA HIS A 640 0.72 43.38 -27.81
C HIS A 640 0.67 43.92 -29.24
N GLU A 641 1.71 43.66 -30.01
CA GLU A 641 1.80 44.11 -31.40
C GLU A 641 1.99 42.95 -32.36
N LEU A 642 1.34 43.02 -33.51
CA LEU A 642 1.60 42.13 -34.63
C LEU A 642 2.50 42.86 -35.61
N GLY A 643 3.52 42.16 -36.10
CA GLY A 643 4.51 42.72 -37.01
C GLY A 643 5.03 41.71 -38.01
N TRP A 644 6.03 42.14 -38.77
CA TRP A 644 6.71 41.36 -39.79
C TRP A 644 8.21 41.44 -39.58
N ILE A 645 8.88 40.28 -39.56
CA ILE A 645 10.33 40.21 -39.75
C ILE A 645 10.60 40.34 -41.26
N VAL A 646 11.47 41.26 -41.64
CA VAL A 646 11.88 41.47 -43.05
C VAL A 646 13.31 40.96 -43.21
N SER A 647 13.50 39.89 -43.99
CA SER A 647 14.85 39.33 -44.21
C SER A 647 15.61 40.09 -45.31
N GLU A 648 16.82 40.56 -45.00
CA GLU A 648 17.73 41.23 -45.95
C GLU A 648 18.26 40.20 -46.98
N GLY A 649 17.50 39.91 -48.03
CA GLY A 649 18.00 39.10 -49.16
C GLY A 649 16.94 38.53 -50.10
N GLU A 650 15.77 38.14 -49.59
CA GLU A 650 14.76 37.39 -50.39
C GLU A 650 13.38 38.07 -50.48
N GLY A 651 13.16 39.20 -49.80
CA GLY A 651 11.84 39.86 -49.77
C GLY A 651 10.75 39.07 -49.05
N SER A 652 11.10 37.92 -48.45
CA SER A 652 10.21 37.12 -47.60
C SER A 652 9.90 37.88 -46.31
N LYS A 653 8.60 38.01 -45.99
CA LYS A 653 8.11 38.61 -44.75
C LYS A 653 7.46 37.53 -43.89
N THR A 654 7.92 37.38 -42.66
CA THR A 654 7.34 36.43 -41.70
C THR A 654 6.54 37.18 -40.65
N ARG A 655 5.27 36.82 -40.46
CA ARG A 655 4.41 37.47 -39.46
C ARG A 655 4.75 36.99 -38.06
N VAL A 656 4.83 37.92 -37.12
CA VAL A 656 5.25 37.66 -35.74
C VAL A 656 4.38 38.42 -34.73
N LEU A 657 4.36 37.91 -33.50
CA LEU A 657 3.84 38.63 -32.34
C LEU A 657 5.02 39.26 -31.58
N VAL A 658 4.87 40.52 -31.19
CA VAL A 658 5.86 41.29 -30.46
C VAL A 658 5.30 41.69 -29.10
N GLU A 659 6.01 41.32 -28.03
CA GLU A 659 5.70 41.74 -26.66
C GLU A 659 6.75 42.74 -26.16
N TRP A 660 6.28 43.87 -25.63
CA TRP A 660 7.16 44.95 -25.21
C TRP A 660 7.50 44.91 -23.71
N ILE A 661 8.79 45.01 -23.42
CA ILE A 661 9.37 45.18 -22.08
C ILE A 661 9.89 46.62 -22.00
N ARG A 662 9.09 47.52 -21.43
CA ARG A 662 9.44 48.94 -21.25
C ARG A 662 10.21 49.16 -19.95
N TYR A 663 11.18 50.08 -19.97
CA TYR A 663 12.00 50.43 -18.81
C TYR A 663 12.13 51.96 -18.67
N ASP A 664 12.37 52.43 -17.44
CA ASP A 664 12.53 53.86 -17.14
C ASP A 664 13.93 54.39 -17.49
N LEU A 665 14.07 55.71 -17.67
CA LEU A 665 15.34 56.40 -18.01
C LEU A 665 16.48 56.15 -17.01
N HIS A 666 16.17 55.79 -15.75
CA HIS A 666 17.19 55.47 -14.76
C HIS A 666 17.91 54.14 -15.05
N TRP A 667 17.35 53.30 -15.92
CA TRP A 667 17.92 52.01 -16.34
C TRP A 667 18.96 52.13 -17.45
N ASP A 668 19.08 53.28 -18.11
CA ASP A 668 20.11 53.50 -19.13
C ASP A 668 21.54 53.38 -18.54
N ARG A 669 21.69 53.39 -17.20
CA ARG A 669 22.98 53.15 -16.50
C ARG A 669 23.28 51.67 -16.22
N ASN A 670 22.30 50.77 -16.32
CA ASN A 670 22.42 49.32 -16.11
C ASN A 670 22.03 48.56 -17.40
N GLU A 671 22.42 49.10 -18.55
CA GLU A 671 21.94 48.62 -19.85
C GLU A 671 22.30 47.16 -20.15
N GLU A 672 23.55 46.75 -19.86
CA GLU A 672 24.01 45.38 -20.08
C GLU A 672 23.22 44.35 -19.26
N GLU A 673 22.85 44.71 -18.03
CA GLU A 673 22.04 43.88 -17.14
C GLU A 673 20.66 43.60 -17.74
N MET A 674 20.03 44.64 -18.30
CA MET A 674 18.73 44.55 -18.97
C MET A 674 18.79 43.70 -20.25
N ILE A 675 19.81 43.90 -21.08
CA ILE A 675 20.02 43.10 -22.30
C ILE A 675 20.18 41.63 -21.93
N GLN A 676 21.01 41.33 -20.92
CA GLN A 676 21.24 39.97 -20.46
C GLN A 676 19.95 39.34 -19.92
N ARG A 677 19.14 40.09 -19.18
CA ARG A 677 17.84 39.62 -18.68
C ARG A 677 16.87 39.28 -19.80
N VAL A 678 16.69 40.17 -20.77
CA VAL A 678 15.79 39.93 -21.90
C VAL A 678 16.26 38.75 -22.73
N ALA A 679 17.57 38.67 -23.00
CA ALA A 679 18.18 37.56 -23.70
C ALA A 679 17.98 36.22 -22.95
N THR A 680 18.00 36.25 -21.62
CA THR A 680 17.73 35.09 -20.75
C THR A 680 16.31 34.58 -20.94
N ILE A 681 15.33 35.48 -20.86
CA ILE A 681 13.91 35.13 -21.01
C ILE A 681 13.66 34.59 -22.43
N ALA A 682 14.16 35.29 -23.45
CA ALA A 682 14.02 34.88 -24.85
C ALA A 682 14.58 33.47 -25.11
N THR A 683 15.81 33.20 -24.65
CA THR A 683 16.47 31.90 -24.80
C THR A 683 15.73 30.79 -24.05
N SER A 684 15.27 31.08 -22.82
CA SER A 684 14.53 30.11 -22.01
C SER A 684 13.21 29.71 -22.67
N LEU A 685 12.46 30.69 -23.19
CA LEU A 685 11.20 30.45 -23.90
C LEU A 685 11.43 29.70 -25.22
N HIS A 686 12.51 30.02 -25.93
CA HIS A 686 12.91 29.31 -27.15
C HIS A 686 13.16 27.83 -26.90
N GLU A 687 14.07 27.51 -25.96
CA GLU A 687 14.49 26.13 -25.67
C GLU A 687 13.34 25.31 -25.09
N MET A 688 12.53 25.89 -24.21
CA MET A 688 11.35 25.22 -23.66
C MET A 688 10.39 24.78 -24.76
N LYS A 689 10.04 25.68 -25.69
CA LYS A 689 9.11 25.35 -26.77
C LYS A 689 9.72 24.40 -27.81
N SER A 690 11.00 24.57 -28.14
CA SER A 690 11.69 23.74 -29.14
C SER A 690 11.83 22.28 -28.71
N ARG A 691 11.84 22.00 -27.41
CA ARG A 691 12.03 20.64 -26.88
C ARG A 691 10.76 19.99 -26.34
N VAL A 692 9.80 20.76 -25.84
CA VAL A 692 8.52 20.25 -25.30
C VAL A 692 7.37 20.74 -26.16
N GLU A 693 6.95 19.90 -27.10
CA GLU A 693 5.90 20.23 -28.07
C GLU A 693 4.55 20.50 -27.39
N SER A 694 4.26 19.79 -26.28
CA SER A 694 3.05 19.92 -25.48
C SER A 694 2.92 21.25 -24.72
N LEU A 695 3.98 22.04 -24.59
CA LEU A 695 3.91 23.37 -23.97
C LEU A 695 3.06 24.31 -24.84
N ARG A 696 2.02 24.87 -24.24
CA ARG A 696 1.07 25.77 -24.90
C ARG A 696 1.55 27.22 -24.87
N ILE A 697 2.77 27.45 -25.34
CA ILE A 697 3.40 28.77 -25.49
C ILE A 697 3.85 28.98 -26.93
N LEU A 698 3.99 30.23 -27.36
CA LEU A 698 4.61 30.54 -28.64
C LEU A 698 6.13 30.38 -28.56
N ARG A 699 6.76 30.00 -29.68
CA ARG A 699 8.21 29.92 -29.76
C ARG A 699 8.78 31.33 -29.85
N CYS A 700 9.56 31.74 -28.85
CA CYS A 700 10.32 32.98 -28.95
C CYS A 700 11.47 32.75 -29.95
N SER A 701 11.45 33.45 -31.07
CA SER A 701 12.47 33.29 -32.11
C SER A 701 13.57 34.33 -31.98
N HIS A 702 13.22 35.55 -31.58
CA HIS A 702 14.15 36.67 -31.52
C HIS A 702 13.83 37.66 -30.40
N TYR A 703 14.75 38.58 -30.13
CA TYR A 703 14.50 39.79 -29.36
C TYR A 703 15.22 40.98 -30.01
N PHE A 704 14.72 42.19 -29.80
CA PHE A 704 15.35 43.41 -30.29
C PHE A 704 15.24 44.54 -29.27
N ARG A 705 16.03 45.59 -29.46
CA ARG A 705 15.98 46.80 -28.63
C ARG A 705 15.47 47.97 -29.46
N SER A 706 14.48 48.68 -28.93
CA SER A 706 14.11 50.01 -29.40
C SER A 706 14.63 51.06 -28.42
N ALA A 707 15.73 51.71 -28.79
CA ALA A 707 16.31 52.78 -27.98
C ALA A 707 15.40 54.01 -27.90
N THR A 708 14.62 54.29 -28.96
CA THR A 708 13.68 55.42 -29.01
C THR A 708 12.49 55.24 -28.08
N ASP A 709 12.05 53.99 -27.89
CA ASP A 709 10.88 53.67 -27.05
C ASP A 709 11.26 53.27 -25.62
N HIS A 710 12.56 53.30 -25.28
CA HIS A 710 13.11 52.78 -24.02
C HIS A 710 12.53 51.38 -23.70
N ALA A 711 12.60 50.48 -24.69
CA ALA A 711 11.95 49.18 -24.61
C ALA A 711 12.71 48.07 -25.34
N PHE A 712 12.50 46.84 -24.90
CA PHE A 712 12.87 45.63 -25.62
C PHE A 712 11.63 44.95 -26.19
N GLY A 713 11.72 44.41 -27.40
CA GLY A 713 10.68 43.58 -27.99
C GLY A 713 11.09 42.11 -27.95
N LEU A 714 10.26 41.26 -27.35
CA LEU A 714 10.33 39.81 -27.50
C LEU A 714 9.51 39.40 -28.73
N VAL A 715 10.10 38.62 -29.63
CA VAL A 715 9.51 38.26 -30.92
C VAL A 715 9.15 36.79 -30.93
N TYR A 716 7.91 36.49 -31.26
CA TYR A 716 7.35 35.15 -31.26
C TYR A 716 6.84 34.75 -32.63
N ASP A 717 7.11 33.51 -33.01
CA ASP A 717 6.56 32.94 -34.24
C ASP A 717 5.09 32.59 -34.06
N LEU A 718 4.30 32.88 -35.08
CA LEU A 718 2.90 32.50 -35.14
C LEU A 718 2.77 31.11 -35.80
N PRO A 719 2.10 30.14 -35.16
CA PRO A 719 1.82 28.82 -35.72
C PRO A 719 1.07 28.88 -37.05
N SER A 720 1.23 27.84 -37.87
CA SER A 720 0.58 27.71 -39.18
C SER A 720 -0.95 27.87 -39.05
N GLY A 721 -1.49 28.94 -39.63
CA GLY A 721 -2.91 29.31 -39.55
C GLY A 721 -3.19 30.63 -38.82
N LEU A 722 -2.30 31.07 -37.93
CA LEU A 722 -2.31 32.42 -37.31
C LEU A 722 -1.64 33.49 -38.20
N GLU A 723 -0.92 33.05 -39.22
CA GLU A 723 -0.25 33.95 -40.17
C GLU A 723 -1.26 34.71 -41.06
N GLN A 724 -2.38 34.06 -41.41
CA GLN A 724 -3.35 34.57 -42.39
C GLN A 724 -4.37 35.54 -41.79
N GLU A 725 -4.84 35.30 -40.56
CA GLU A 725 -5.84 36.11 -39.86
C GLU A 725 -5.37 36.45 -38.44
N PRO A 726 -5.77 37.61 -37.87
CA PRO A 726 -5.36 37.97 -36.51
C PRO A 726 -5.81 36.92 -35.47
N PRO A 727 -4.98 36.62 -34.46
CA PRO A 727 -5.39 35.81 -33.32
C PRO A 727 -6.63 36.37 -32.64
N GLN A 728 -7.36 35.51 -31.95
CA GLN A 728 -8.43 35.91 -31.03
C GLN A 728 -8.04 35.57 -29.60
N SER A 729 -8.24 36.49 -28.67
CA SER A 729 -8.05 36.25 -27.24
C SER A 729 -9.25 35.49 -26.66
N LEU A 730 -9.02 34.69 -25.61
CA LEU A 730 -10.08 34.02 -24.86
C LEU A 730 -11.13 35.04 -24.38
N HIS A 731 -10.70 36.22 -23.95
CA HIS A 731 -11.58 37.31 -23.55
C HIS A 731 -12.54 37.74 -24.67
N SER A 732 -12.01 37.92 -25.88
CA SER A 732 -12.81 38.29 -27.05
C SER A 732 -13.80 37.19 -27.45
N ILE A 733 -13.39 35.93 -27.38
CA ILE A 733 -14.21 34.75 -27.70
C ILE A 733 -15.37 34.63 -26.72
N ILE A 734 -15.11 34.67 -25.41
CA ILE A 734 -16.16 34.61 -24.38
C ILE A 734 -17.15 35.75 -24.56
N THR A 735 -16.65 36.98 -24.76
CA THR A 735 -17.50 38.16 -24.90
C THR A 735 -18.36 38.12 -26.17
N ALA A 736 -17.80 37.69 -27.30
CA ALA A 736 -18.50 37.61 -28.57
C ALA A 736 -19.58 36.50 -28.56
N THR A 737 -19.22 35.30 -28.08
CA THR A 737 -20.15 34.15 -28.00
C THR A 737 -21.30 34.40 -27.04
N ARG A 738 -21.02 35.01 -25.88
CA ARG A 738 -22.03 35.40 -24.90
C ARG A 738 -23.01 36.45 -25.43
N LYS A 739 -22.51 37.47 -26.16
CA LYS A 739 -23.37 38.47 -26.84
C LYS A 739 -24.24 37.85 -27.93
N ALA A 740 -23.73 36.85 -28.63
CA ALA A 740 -24.46 36.12 -29.65
C ALA A 740 -25.49 35.11 -29.08
N GLY A 741 -25.53 34.90 -27.76
CA GLY A 741 -26.39 33.89 -27.13
C GLY A 741 -26.00 32.44 -27.48
N SER A 742 -24.81 32.23 -28.03
CA SER A 742 -24.30 30.92 -28.44
C SER A 742 -23.43 30.35 -27.33
N ASP A 743 -24.03 29.57 -26.44
CA ASP A 743 -23.32 28.81 -25.39
C ASP A 743 -22.75 27.47 -25.94
N GLN A 744 -22.44 27.41 -27.24
CA GLN A 744 -22.12 26.19 -28.00
C GLN A 744 -20.76 25.53 -27.68
N ILE A 745 -20.04 25.95 -26.63
CA ILE A 745 -18.76 25.35 -26.27
C ILE A 745 -18.98 24.15 -25.36
N SER A 746 -18.53 22.98 -25.81
CA SER A 746 -18.65 21.73 -25.08
C SER A 746 -17.91 21.80 -23.73
N LEU A 747 -18.39 21.06 -22.73
CA LEU A 747 -17.67 20.90 -21.46
C LEU A 747 -16.28 20.28 -21.70
N GLU A 748 -16.16 19.35 -22.65
CA GLU A 748 -14.89 18.72 -23.02
C GLU A 748 -13.83 19.74 -23.47
N ASP A 749 -14.20 20.68 -24.32
CA ASP A 749 -13.29 21.74 -24.79
C ASP A 749 -12.90 22.68 -23.62
N ARG A 750 -13.84 22.99 -22.71
CA ARG A 750 -13.54 23.81 -21.52
C ARG A 750 -12.56 23.12 -20.57
N PHE A 751 -12.76 21.84 -20.30
CA PHE A 751 -11.84 21.05 -19.48
C PHE A 751 -10.48 20.88 -20.14
N SER A 752 -10.44 20.65 -21.46
CA SER A 752 -9.21 20.53 -22.22
C SER A 752 -8.39 21.82 -22.18
N LEU A 753 -9.04 22.97 -22.38
CA LEU A 753 -8.43 24.29 -22.24
C LEU A 753 -7.88 24.52 -20.83
N ALA A 754 -8.72 24.30 -19.81
CA ALA A 754 -8.33 24.46 -18.41
C ALA A 754 -7.12 23.59 -18.03
N SER A 755 -7.14 22.32 -18.43
CA SER A 755 -6.08 21.36 -18.17
C SER A 755 -4.77 21.75 -18.87
N ALA A 756 -4.85 22.17 -20.13
CA ALA A 756 -3.69 22.59 -20.92
C ALA A 756 -3.00 23.83 -20.32
N LEU A 757 -3.78 24.81 -19.85
CA LEU A 757 -3.26 26.01 -19.19
C LEU A 757 -2.63 25.68 -17.83
N ALA A 758 -3.30 24.87 -17.00
CA ALA A 758 -2.77 24.47 -15.70
C ALA A 758 -1.48 23.65 -15.81
N THR A 759 -1.40 22.75 -16.80
CA THR A 759 -0.20 21.93 -17.07
C THR A 759 0.95 22.81 -17.58
N THR A 760 0.67 23.77 -18.46
CA THR A 760 1.68 24.70 -18.96
C THR A 760 2.27 25.54 -17.83
N LEU A 761 1.43 26.04 -16.92
CA LEU A 761 1.90 26.80 -15.76
C LEU A 761 2.73 25.93 -14.79
N LEU A 762 2.32 24.68 -14.58
CA LEU A 762 3.06 23.73 -13.74
C LEU A 762 4.49 23.52 -14.27
N ASP A 763 4.65 23.27 -15.57
CA ASP A 763 5.96 23.07 -16.19
C ASP A 763 6.82 24.35 -16.12
N PHE A 764 6.22 25.52 -16.24
CA PHE A 764 6.91 26.81 -16.09
C PHE A 764 7.47 27.00 -14.66
N HIS A 765 6.68 26.64 -13.65
CA HIS A 765 7.10 26.72 -12.25
C HIS A 765 8.14 25.65 -11.89
N LYS A 766 8.06 24.43 -12.46
CA LYS A 766 9.12 23.41 -12.35
C LYS A 766 10.46 23.92 -12.89
N ALA A 767 10.44 24.75 -13.93
CA ALA A 767 11.61 25.42 -14.49
C ALA A 767 12.06 26.67 -13.70
N THR A 768 11.51 26.93 -12.50
CA THR A 768 11.80 28.09 -11.62
C THR A 768 11.45 29.45 -12.22
N LEU A 769 10.48 29.52 -13.14
CA LEU A 769 9.97 30.76 -13.73
C LEU A 769 8.57 31.11 -13.21
N VAL A 770 8.28 32.41 -13.09
CA VAL A 770 6.95 32.96 -12.83
C VAL A 770 6.50 33.84 -14.00
N HIS A 771 5.20 33.87 -14.27
CA HIS A 771 4.61 34.50 -15.45
C HIS A 771 4.17 35.95 -15.20
N LYS A 772 3.56 36.26 -14.05
CA LYS A 772 3.13 37.60 -13.59
C LYS A 772 1.98 38.29 -14.34
N SER A 773 1.46 37.72 -15.42
CA SER A 773 0.52 38.40 -16.34
C SER A 773 -0.57 37.48 -16.91
N ILE A 774 -0.87 36.37 -16.23
CA ILE A 774 -1.92 35.43 -16.65
C ILE A 774 -3.28 36.13 -16.63
N SER A 775 -3.96 36.16 -17.78
CA SER A 775 -5.31 36.69 -17.94
C SER A 775 -5.97 36.12 -19.20
N SER A 776 -7.30 36.25 -19.35
CA SER A 776 -7.98 35.83 -20.59
C SER A 776 -7.63 36.66 -21.83
N HIS A 777 -6.98 37.82 -21.67
CA HIS A 777 -6.45 38.59 -22.80
C HIS A 777 -5.16 37.97 -23.35
N ASN A 778 -4.43 37.24 -22.50
CA ASN A 778 -3.14 36.64 -22.79
C ASN A 778 -3.23 35.14 -23.14
N ILE A 779 -4.42 34.67 -23.51
CA ILE A 779 -4.66 33.32 -24.01
C ILE A 779 -5.25 33.46 -25.40
N ILE A 780 -4.53 33.00 -26.41
CA ILE A 780 -4.88 33.22 -27.82
C ILE A 780 -5.15 31.91 -28.56
N PHE A 781 -5.95 32.00 -29.62
CA PHE A 781 -6.31 30.90 -30.52
C PHE A 781 -6.20 31.32 -31.99
N GLY A 782 -6.04 30.33 -32.88
CA GLY A 782 -6.10 30.51 -34.34
C GLY A 782 -7.52 30.76 -34.86
N SER A 783 -7.64 31.44 -36.00
CA SER A 783 -8.89 32.07 -36.49
C SER A 783 -9.82 31.19 -37.35
N ARG A 784 -9.59 29.88 -37.51
CA ARG A 784 -10.44 29.09 -38.43
C ARG A 784 -11.85 28.86 -37.87
N GLY A 785 -12.85 29.24 -38.65
CA GLY A 785 -14.28 29.24 -38.32
C GLY A 785 -14.77 28.09 -37.44
N SER A 786 -15.51 28.46 -36.39
CA SER A 786 -15.88 27.71 -35.18
C SER A 786 -14.81 27.76 -34.07
N PRO A 787 -15.14 28.20 -32.83
CA PRO A 787 -14.17 28.35 -31.75
C PRO A 787 -13.76 26.98 -31.19
N THR A 788 -12.93 26.23 -31.92
CA THR A 788 -12.29 25.05 -31.36
C THR A 788 -11.19 25.52 -30.39
N LEU A 789 -11.48 25.50 -29.08
CA LEU A 789 -10.54 25.88 -28.01
C LEU A 789 -9.38 24.89 -27.82
N ARG A 790 -9.04 24.11 -28.86
CA ARG A 790 -8.18 22.94 -28.78
C ARG A 790 -6.70 23.28 -28.68
N ASP A 791 -6.30 24.41 -29.25
CA ASP A 791 -4.92 24.84 -29.30
C ASP A 791 -4.76 26.25 -28.71
N PRO A 792 -4.87 26.40 -27.37
CA PRO A 792 -4.55 27.65 -26.72
C PRO A 792 -3.04 27.91 -26.77
N TYR A 793 -2.68 29.19 -26.84
CA TYR A 793 -1.33 29.66 -26.58
C TYR A 793 -1.36 30.73 -25.50
N LEU A 794 -0.61 30.50 -24.43
CA LEU A 794 -0.34 31.48 -23.39
C LEU A 794 0.75 32.45 -23.89
N ILE A 795 0.49 33.74 -23.75
CA ILE A 795 1.38 34.86 -24.09
C ILE A 795 1.49 35.82 -22.89
N GLY A 796 2.22 36.93 -23.03
CA GLY A 796 2.44 37.94 -21.98
C GLY A 796 3.67 37.68 -21.12
N PHE A 797 4.70 37.04 -21.67
CA PHE A 797 5.96 36.77 -20.97
C PHE A 797 6.85 38.02 -20.81
N ASN A 798 6.44 39.18 -21.33
CA ASN A 798 7.10 40.47 -21.08
C ASN A 798 7.27 40.84 -19.59
N TYR A 799 6.52 40.20 -18.69
CA TYR A 799 6.70 40.35 -17.23
C TYR A 799 7.27 39.11 -16.55
N ALA A 800 7.54 38.03 -17.27
CA ALA A 800 8.07 36.79 -16.71
C ALA A 800 9.46 36.99 -16.11
N ARG A 801 9.79 36.20 -15.07
CA ARG A 801 11.11 36.24 -14.45
C ARG A 801 11.45 34.91 -13.72
N PRO A 802 12.74 34.67 -13.44
CA PRO A 802 13.17 33.67 -12.46
C PRO A 802 12.62 33.92 -11.05
N LEU A 803 12.39 32.84 -10.30
CA LEU A 803 11.78 32.86 -8.96
C LEU A 803 12.71 33.37 -7.83
N GLN A 804 13.99 33.63 -8.11
CA GLN A 804 15.00 33.90 -7.08
C GLN A 804 14.75 35.15 -6.22
N PRO A 805 15.20 35.16 -4.94
CA PRO A 805 14.98 36.28 -4.00
C PRO A 805 15.61 37.61 -4.43
N LYS A 806 16.78 37.55 -5.09
CA LYS A 806 17.49 38.73 -5.60
C LYS A 806 17.05 39.16 -7.01
N ALA A 807 16.21 38.37 -7.69
CA ALA A 807 15.79 38.70 -9.05
C ALA A 807 14.87 39.93 -9.03
N PHE A 808 15.36 41.03 -9.60
CA PHE A 808 14.68 42.33 -9.58
C PHE A 808 13.22 42.23 -10.08
N SER A 809 12.27 42.67 -9.27
CA SER A 809 10.85 42.72 -9.64
C SER A 809 10.46 44.15 -9.98
N THR A 810 10.20 44.44 -11.25
CA THR A 810 9.37 45.59 -11.60
C THR A 810 7.99 45.41 -10.94
N GLY A 811 7.43 46.50 -10.43
CA GLY A 811 6.10 46.53 -9.82
C GLY A 811 4.99 45.99 -10.75
N PRO A 812 3.74 45.89 -10.28
CA PRO A 812 2.65 45.36 -11.10
C PRO A 812 2.57 46.09 -12.45
N PRO A 813 2.41 45.35 -13.57
CA PRO A 813 2.24 45.91 -14.90
C PRO A 813 1.28 47.11 -14.92
N PRO A 814 1.59 48.21 -15.66
CA PRO A 814 0.66 49.32 -15.85
C PRO A 814 -0.58 48.96 -16.70
N SER A 815 -0.62 47.73 -17.22
CA SER A 815 -1.73 47.12 -17.96
C SER A 815 -3.08 47.23 -17.23
N ARG A 816 -4.01 48.01 -17.79
CA ARG A 816 -5.38 48.14 -17.27
C ARG A 816 -6.12 46.81 -17.26
N ASN A 817 -5.84 45.91 -18.21
CA ASN A 817 -6.54 44.65 -18.38
C ASN A 817 -6.01 43.55 -17.44
N ALA A 818 -4.68 43.45 -17.26
CA ALA A 818 -4.06 42.48 -16.36
C ALA A 818 -4.22 42.86 -14.87
N LEU A 819 -4.38 44.15 -14.57
CA LEU A 819 -4.55 44.66 -13.20
C LEU A 819 -5.75 44.06 -12.44
N MET A 820 -6.75 43.45 -13.09
CA MET A 820 -7.86 42.80 -12.39
C MET A 820 -7.56 41.35 -11.97
N TYR A 821 -6.53 40.73 -12.57
CA TYR A 821 -6.19 39.33 -12.35
C TYR A 821 -5.17 39.12 -11.23
N HIS A 822 -4.40 40.15 -10.86
CA HIS A 822 -3.38 40.00 -9.82
C HIS A 822 -3.95 39.76 -8.43
N HIS A 823 -3.17 39.03 -7.63
CA HIS A 823 -3.50 38.76 -6.24
C HIS A 823 -3.55 40.05 -5.40
N PRO A 824 -4.55 40.24 -4.51
CA PRO A 824 -4.68 41.45 -3.70
C PRO A 824 -3.44 41.80 -2.87
N ASP A 825 -2.78 40.80 -2.30
CA ASP A 825 -1.61 41.02 -1.42
C ASP A 825 -0.40 41.53 -2.21
N TYR A 826 -0.21 41.05 -3.45
CA TYR A 826 0.86 41.53 -4.33
C TYR A 826 0.74 43.04 -4.59
N ARG A 827 -0.49 43.54 -4.76
CA ARG A 827 -0.74 44.99 -4.96
C ARG A 827 -0.72 45.82 -3.68
N ALA A 828 -1.20 45.28 -2.57
CA ALA A 828 -1.21 46.00 -1.30
C ALA A 828 0.22 46.25 -0.79
N GLN A 829 1.15 45.33 -1.09
CA GLN A 829 2.53 45.36 -0.60
C GLN A 829 3.52 45.94 -1.62
N SER A 830 3.17 45.98 -2.93
CA SER A 830 4.02 46.61 -3.96
C SER A 830 4.20 48.13 -3.80
N VAL A 831 3.40 48.78 -2.96
CA VAL A 831 3.54 50.21 -2.64
C VAL A 831 4.74 50.47 -1.68
N HIS A 832 5.22 49.41 -0.99
CA HIS A 832 6.32 49.48 -0.03
C HIS A 832 7.54 48.60 -0.39
N ASN A 833 7.63 48.12 -1.64
CA ASN A 833 8.82 47.49 -2.26
C ASN A 833 9.48 46.25 -1.60
N ASP A 834 8.96 45.70 -0.50
CA ASP A 834 9.71 44.70 0.29
C ASP A 834 9.38 43.21 0.05
N GLN A 835 8.53 42.83 -0.90
CA GLN A 835 8.18 41.41 -1.14
C GLN A 835 8.30 40.98 -2.62
N PRO A 836 9.06 39.90 -2.93
CA PRO A 836 9.19 39.35 -4.28
C PRO A 836 7.90 38.65 -4.74
N PHE A 837 7.68 38.59 -6.06
CA PHE A 837 6.53 37.89 -6.64
C PHE A 837 6.65 36.38 -6.44
N GLN A 838 5.59 35.74 -5.91
CA GLN A 838 5.54 34.31 -5.59
C GLN A 838 4.67 33.52 -6.59
N MET A 839 4.94 32.22 -6.75
CA MET A 839 4.15 31.32 -7.61
C MET A 839 2.65 31.34 -7.32
N VAL A 840 2.25 31.49 -6.05
CA VAL A 840 0.84 31.53 -5.64
C VAL A 840 0.05 32.68 -6.25
N PHE A 841 0.71 33.75 -6.68
CA PHE A 841 0.06 34.88 -7.36
C PHE A 841 -0.31 34.52 -8.81
N ASP A 842 0.49 33.69 -9.48
CA ASP A 842 0.13 33.12 -10.79
C ASP A 842 -1.03 32.12 -10.64
N TYR A 843 -1.05 31.32 -9.57
CA TYR A 843 -2.17 30.41 -9.30
C TYR A 843 -3.49 31.15 -9.08
N TYR A 844 -3.46 32.28 -8.35
CA TYR A 844 -4.65 33.12 -8.20
C TYR A 844 -5.14 33.67 -9.55
N SER A 845 -4.22 34.16 -10.38
CA SER A 845 -4.52 34.69 -11.71
C SER A 845 -5.11 33.62 -12.62
N LEU A 846 -4.53 32.41 -12.62
CA LEU A 846 -5.09 31.23 -13.29
C LEU A 846 -6.47 30.86 -12.72
N GLY A 847 -6.68 30.92 -11.41
CA GLY A 847 -7.96 30.65 -10.77
C GLY A 847 -9.09 31.55 -11.29
N LEU A 848 -8.81 32.81 -11.58
CA LEU A 848 -9.77 33.72 -12.21
C LEU A 848 -10.06 33.33 -13.66
N VAL A 849 -9.03 32.98 -14.44
CA VAL A 849 -9.21 32.49 -15.83
C VAL A 849 -10.02 31.19 -15.85
N LEU A 850 -9.74 30.24 -14.96
CA LEU A 850 -10.50 28.99 -14.84
C LEU A 850 -11.95 29.26 -14.48
N LEU A 851 -12.21 30.27 -13.65
CA LEU A 851 -13.56 30.70 -13.32
C LEU A 851 -14.27 31.28 -14.56
N GLU A 852 -13.60 32.10 -15.37
CA GLU A 852 -14.15 32.61 -16.64
C GLU A 852 -14.47 31.49 -17.61
N ILE A 853 -13.61 30.47 -17.73
CA ILE A 853 -13.86 29.28 -18.56
C ILE A 853 -15.05 28.47 -18.04
N GLY A 854 -15.19 28.31 -16.72
CA GLY A 854 -16.26 27.52 -16.14
C GLY A 854 -17.63 28.20 -16.24
N ILE A 855 -17.70 29.49 -15.93
CA ILE A 855 -18.93 30.30 -15.99
C ILE A 855 -19.26 30.77 -17.41
N TRP A 856 -18.26 30.79 -18.29
CA TRP A 856 -18.33 31.36 -19.64
C TRP A 856 -18.76 32.84 -19.64
N ASP A 857 -18.22 33.59 -18.69
CA ASP A 857 -18.34 35.06 -18.56
C ASP A 857 -17.01 35.65 -18.12
N THR A 858 -16.77 36.92 -18.42
CA THR A 858 -15.53 37.59 -18.03
C THR A 858 -15.68 38.27 -16.68
N VAL A 859 -14.64 38.25 -15.83
CA VAL A 859 -14.66 38.87 -14.50
C VAL A 859 -14.91 40.38 -14.54
N VAL A 860 -14.67 41.00 -15.70
CA VAL A 860 -14.97 42.41 -15.98
C VAL A 860 -16.48 42.69 -15.90
N SER A 861 -17.33 41.71 -16.23
CA SER A 861 -18.81 41.84 -16.15
C SER A 861 -19.33 42.09 -14.73
N LEU A 862 -18.56 41.69 -13.70
CA LEU A 862 -18.92 41.86 -12.29
C LEU A 862 -18.79 43.31 -11.79
N LYS A 863 -18.26 44.21 -12.62
CA LYS A 863 -18.12 45.66 -12.34
C LYS A 863 -17.55 45.94 -10.94
N ALA A 864 -16.52 45.20 -10.54
CA ALA A 864 -15.85 45.39 -9.26
C ALA A 864 -14.98 46.66 -9.30
N LYS A 865 -15.00 47.47 -8.23
CA LYS A 865 -14.19 48.69 -8.14
C LYS A 865 -12.76 48.43 -7.66
N SER A 866 -12.51 47.26 -7.09
CA SER A 866 -11.19 46.83 -6.62
C SER A 866 -11.03 45.30 -6.71
N GLN A 867 -9.80 44.80 -6.69
CA GLN A 867 -9.52 43.36 -6.66
C GLN A 867 -10.05 42.68 -5.38
N LYS A 868 -10.00 43.37 -4.24
CA LYS A 868 -10.54 42.84 -2.98
C LYS A 868 -12.06 42.68 -3.06
N GLU A 869 -12.74 43.63 -3.70
CA GLU A 869 -14.18 43.52 -4.00
C GLU A 869 -14.44 42.40 -5.03
N LEU A 870 -13.62 42.31 -6.08
CA LEU A 870 -13.73 41.27 -7.09
C LEU A 870 -13.61 39.89 -6.45
N ARG A 871 -12.57 39.66 -5.64
CA ARG A 871 -12.35 38.41 -4.89
C ARG A 871 -13.56 38.05 -4.02
N LYS A 872 -14.12 39.04 -3.30
CA LYS A 872 -15.32 38.83 -2.49
C LYS A 872 -16.53 38.43 -3.34
N LYS A 873 -16.74 39.10 -4.48
CA LYS A 873 -17.84 38.81 -5.42
C LYS A 873 -17.68 37.40 -5.99
N VAL A 874 -16.55 37.07 -6.62
CA VAL A 874 -16.35 35.76 -7.24
C VAL A 874 -16.48 34.61 -6.25
N LEU A 875 -15.93 34.73 -5.04
CA LEU A 875 -16.04 33.71 -3.99
C LEU A 875 -17.46 33.54 -3.43
N GLY A 876 -18.26 34.61 -3.46
CA GLY A 876 -19.63 34.61 -2.93
C GLY A 876 -20.69 34.25 -3.97
N THR A 877 -20.43 34.47 -5.27
CA THR A 877 -21.43 34.29 -6.33
C THR A 877 -21.02 33.22 -7.34
N TRP A 878 -19.90 33.40 -8.04
CA TRP A 878 -19.52 32.54 -9.17
C TRP A 878 -18.92 31.20 -8.74
N VAL A 879 -18.07 31.16 -7.72
CA VAL A 879 -17.47 29.92 -7.25
C VAL A 879 -18.52 28.90 -6.81
N PRO A 880 -19.53 29.23 -5.97
CA PRO A 880 -20.58 28.26 -5.61
C PRO A 880 -21.33 27.68 -6.82
N VAL A 881 -21.50 28.46 -7.89
CA VAL A 881 -22.20 28.05 -9.11
C VAL A 881 -21.38 27.07 -9.95
N LEU A 882 -20.04 27.13 -9.91
CA LEU A 882 -19.18 26.19 -10.64
C LEU A 882 -19.46 24.72 -10.31
N LYS A 883 -19.89 24.42 -9.08
CA LYS A 883 -20.22 23.05 -8.68
C LYS A 883 -21.33 22.45 -9.54
N HIS A 884 -22.26 23.29 -10.00
CA HIS A 884 -23.36 22.91 -10.87
C HIS A 884 -22.98 22.95 -12.35
N CYS A 885 -22.11 23.87 -12.76
CA CYS A 885 -21.70 24.03 -14.16
C CYS A 885 -20.61 23.05 -14.61
N MET A 886 -19.63 22.78 -13.74
CA MET A 886 -18.38 22.07 -14.06
C MET A 886 -18.12 20.89 -13.12
N GLY A 887 -18.99 20.63 -12.13
CA GLY A 887 -18.81 19.57 -11.15
C GLY A 887 -17.88 19.94 -9.99
N THR A 888 -17.77 19.02 -9.02
CA THR A 888 -17.08 19.28 -7.74
C THR A 888 -15.57 19.42 -7.89
N ALA A 889 -14.94 18.61 -8.74
CA ALA A 889 -13.49 18.64 -8.91
C ALA A 889 -12.99 19.98 -9.48
N TYR A 890 -13.65 20.50 -10.51
CA TYR A 890 -13.32 21.80 -11.11
C TYR A 890 -13.56 22.94 -10.12
N HIS A 891 -14.69 22.89 -9.39
CA HIS A 891 -15.00 23.82 -8.32
C HIS A 891 -13.89 23.88 -7.26
N ASP A 892 -13.48 22.73 -6.74
CA ASP A 892 -12.48 22.63 -5.67
C ASP A 892 -11.10 23.14 -6.15
N ALA A 893 -10.73 22.87 -7.40
CA ALA A 893 -9.53 23.40 -8.04
C ALA A 893 -9.52 24.93 -8.10
N VAL A 894 -10.58 25.54 -8.62
CA VAL A 894 -10.71 27.01 -8.68
C VAL A 894 -10.72 27.61 -7.26
N GLN A 895 -11.41 26.97 -6.32
CA GLN A 895 -11.45 27.43 -4.94
C GLN A 895 -10.07 27.40 -4.28
N ALA A 896 -9.26 26.36 -4.52
CA ALA A 896 -7.89 26.25 -4.01
C ALA A 896 -7.01 27.42 -4.48
N CYS A 897 -7.07 27.76 -5.77
CA CYS A 897 -6.38 28.91 -6.36
C CYS A 897 -6.80 30.26 -5.75
N LEU A 898 -8.11 30.46 -5.51
CA LEU A 898 -8.66 31.78 -5.13
C LEU A 898 -8.70 32.04 -3.61
N ARG A 899 -8.78 31.00 -2.77
CA ARG A 899 -8.81 31.16 -1.29
C ARG A 899 -7.44 31.03 -0.62
N GLY A 900 -6.41 30.61 -1.36
CA GLY A 900 -5.08 30.38 -0.81
C GLY A 900 -4.95 29.02 -0.12
N GLY A 901 -5.54 27.98 -0.71
CA GLY A 901 -5.44 26.59 -0.21
C GLY A 901 -4.15 25.87 -0.64
N ILE A 902 -3.26 26.58 -1.36
CA ILE A 902 -1.95 26.12 -1.78
C ILE A 902 -0.92 26.86 -0.91
N ALA A 903 0.05 26.13 -0.37
CA ALA A 903 1.14 26.64 0.45
C ALA A 903 1.85 27.81 -0.23
N LYS A 904 2.29 28.77 0.58
CA LYS A 904 3.10 29.88 0.09
C LYS A 904 4.50 29.40 -0.23
N ASP A 905 5.12 30.09 -1.17
CA ASP A 905 6.48 29.79 -1.58
C ASP A 905 7.47 30.40 -0.56
N GLU A 906 7.84 29.59 0.44
CA GLU A 906 8.91 29.93 1.38
C GLU A 906 10.25 29.37 0.88
N PRO A 907 11.40 30.00 1.20
CA PRO A 907 12.71 29.49 0.79
C PRO A 907 12.92 28.04 1.26
N GLY A 908 13.03 27.11 0.32
CA GLY A 908 13.12 25.66 0.59
C GLY A 908 11.80 24.88 0.47
N GLU A 909 10.65 25.56 0.35
CA GLU A 909 9.32 24.96 0.23
C GLU A 909 8.71 25.06 -1.20
N SER A 910 9.47 25.52 -2.20
CA SER A 910 8.99 25.64 -3.58
C SER A 910 8.49 24.31 -4.16
N MET A 911 9.14 23.20 -3.81
CA MET A 911 8.73 21.85 -4.20
C MET A 911 7.32 21.52 -3.69
N ARG A 912 7.02 21.86 -2.42
CA ARG A 912 5.71 21.65 -1.80
C ARG A 912 4.63 22.44 -2.52
N THR A 913 4.90 23.72 -2.80
CA THR A 913 3.98 24.60 -3.51
C THR A 913 3.61 24.05 -4.90
N ILE A 914 4.58 23.49 -5.64
CA ILE A 914 4.37 22.88 -6.95
C ILE A 914 3.54 21.59 -6.83
N LEU A 915 3.86 20.71 -5.87
CA LEU A 915 3.16 19.45 -5.64
C LEU A 915 1.70 19.66 -5.21
N GLU A 916 1.44 20.64 -4.34
CA GLU A 916 0.08 20.99 -3.92
C GLU A 916 -0.74 21.56 -5.08
N PHE A 917 -0.16 22.43 -5.91
CA PHE A 917 -0.84 22.94 -7.11
C PHE A 917 -1.18 21.81 -8.09
N GLN A 918 -0.25 20.89 -8.35
CA GLN A 918 -0.52 19.74 -9.19
C GLN A 918 -1.67 18.87 -8.65
N ARG A 919 -1.64 18.57 -7.34
CA ARG A 919 -2.64 17.71 -6.68
C ARG A 919 -4.03 18.35 -6.66
N LEU A 920 -4.09 19.62 -6.27
CA LEU A 920 -5.36 20.34 -6.05
C LEU A 920 -5.99 20.84 -7.34
N VAL A 921 -5.16 21.18 -8.34
CA VAL A 921 -5.63 21.85 -9.56
C VAL A 921 -5.45 20.96 -10.78
N VAL A 922 -4.21 20.61 -11.14
CA VAL A 922 -3.92 19.90 -12.40
C VAL A 922 -4.63 18.55 -12.44
N GLU A 923 -4.50 17.72 -11.40
CA GLU A 923 -5.16 16.41 -11.34
C GLU A 923 -6.70 16.52 -11.32
N ALA A 924 -7.24 17.51 -10.62
CA ALA A 924 -8.68 17.71 -10.53
C ALA A 924 -9.28 18.02 -11.90
N LEU A 925 -8.54 18.75 -12.74
CA LEU A 925 -8.93 19.05 -14.12
C LEU A 925 -8.76 17.84 -15.08
N HIS A 926 -7.85 16.91 -14.79
CA HIS A 926 -7.65 15.68 -15.59
C HIS A 926 -8.62 14.53 -15.26
N LYS A 927 -9.25 14.52 -14.08
CA LYS A 927 -10.06 13.39 -13.57
C LYS A 927 -11.42 13.16 -14.29
N HIS A 928 -11.79 13.94 -15.30
CA HIS A 928 -13.08 13.79 -16.00
C HIS A 928 -13.00 12.77 -17.17
N PRO A 929 -14.05 11.98 -17.45
CA PRO A 929 -14.00 10.76 -18.26
C PRO A 929 -14.10 11.00 -19.77
N PHE A 930 -13.70 12.17 -20.26
CA PHE A 930 -13.58 12.36 -21.71
C PHE A 930 -12.19 11.89 -22.10
N PRO A 931 -12.05 10.89 -22.99
CA PRO A 931 -10.75 10.39 -23.37
C PRO A 931 -9.95 11.53 -23.97
N THR A 932 -8.91 11.97 -23.26
CA THR A 932 -7.75 12.57 -23.90
C THR A 932 -7.21 11.51 -24.85
N ARG A 933 -7.68 11.54 -26.10
CA ARG A 933 -7.00 10.83 -27.17
C ARG A 933 -5.57 11.36 -27.17
N ALA A 934 -4.62 10.45 -27.05
CA ALA A 934 -3.20 10.73 -27.19
C ALA A 934 -3.01 11.68 -28.38
N ILE A 935 -2.51 12.89 -28.09
CA ILE A 935 -1.97 13.82 -29.08
C ILE A 935 -0.51 13.46 -29.25
#